data_AF-A0A842NTN8-F1
#
_entry.id   AF-A0A842NTN8-F1
#
_cell.length_a   1.000
_cell.length_b   1.000
_cell.length_c   1.000
_cell.angle_alpha   90.00
_cell.angle_beta   90.00
_cell.angle_gamma   90.00
#
_symmetry.space_group_name_H-M   'P 1'
#
loop_
_entity.id
_entity.type
_entity.pdbx_description
1 polymer ?
#
loop_
_entity_poly.entity_id
_entity_poly.type
_entity_poly.pdbx_seq_one_letter_code
_entity_poly.pdbx_strand_id
1 'polypeptide(L)'
;MAIKKKGIYFTLDAFFATMLLLIGIILITKFSFTEISTEQIDMLSKDMLLSFGELKVGELNNSWVRDEINNGSITNPDNTIIEQIGAFWAVGQTDKAQTLSQILVEDLMPSRYGVSIVVEGTTVYTKNKSAQPTDIISSRRMLTGIEAGSPVEGSSSTAYIRNIKNKKTSSYAYFGGFVGQGNISVSINDLPDDINSSKITDMTIELEALSEFNLLINDVQCNSTSNSSQFTPMGGNMTPDVWNITHCTYSVMPRKNNFTLNFLGELNESYIAGGYIRVIYKTDEFQTNQTFGNKKYYFPGIYGLINLYDSFFVPGTLNNASIYLHYFANHTNITNATFYLTIGDKRIFTDVNSTTEQAVYINNSNLSAQLNYTAISQKTVPIRVGFENITFLTVEGEGNADIILITDISGSMNWRVDSDRITGVTRTCTDPSLYDPDTKRISVAKCLDKEFVDFILNTTGNRIGLVAYSGNPNYIPTASSTTIVSTYDLSTNNVSLKNEIDSYNPGGATGVCGAIRQARIMLGQQSNSSRQKFIVLMTDGLANVQCSPTNENSTIGCISRLCPDTSYCSEGGCLYRVAEDVGYRSTPALAFNLTGDDRWTLISGESGGTFKGYYWNYTKWITDSSRVAGLGDIGSRSNPAIAFNVTGDGFWTLISGDYYGNFDGFYWSGSQWVSDSSRVSGLGDVGSYSAPTFAFNLTGNNDWTLVSGAYDGNFDGFYWSGSQWVSDSSRVSGLGDIGRYSNPSLSFNVTGNNDWTLITGEEYGRFYGYYWSGSQWVSDSTRASGLTDVGYRSSPIMAFNVTADNSWLLLSGEYYGNYFSHFWIGNTWVLVCGDYVSDKATEDAVNDACKAYNDTGAVVHSIGFGPVSYCPSASSNLQSVATCGNGSYYSSTNSSELQAIYKDIAEDVVIASRSAQIIMIEGNYTPSTLYPDSYIEFNYTPIINAPQSNEISIVFQTPQLNNCNTSINIYQGLRLVEARVTSYSGEHWTDLVAVNNDVVYNLSEFSSNYVILGDPYTVDIPVTSLINGNNTVTIRTGDSPANSTGCSANNSFIYKAMVNSSIGRLSVVEQAEGCNWVIEFEDGTFLNASFPTTYSGPDNCSYTNTSISYKINDAYDVAVYNLLKSLDFDSNGRVLFNLATEDFEIVVNVVSGIPYMWGPSIIEVRVWQ
;
A
#
# COMPACT_ATOMS: atom_id res chain seq x y z
N MET A 1 52.79 -65.63 84.33
CA MET A 1 53.68 -64.45 84.19
C MET A 1 53.37 -63.79 82.83
N ALA A 2 52.40 -62.89 82.82
CA ALA A 2 52.65 -61.44 82.76
C ALA A 2 52.77 -60.82 81.35
N ILE A 3 52.28 -61.47 80.29
CA ILE A 3 51.83 -60.80 79.05
C ILE A 3 50.49 -61.41 78.57
N LYS A 4 49.39 -61.22 79.29
CA LYS A 4 48.03 -61.40 78.72
C LYS A 4 47.02 -60.36 79.25
N LYS A 5 47.53 -59.25 79.83
CA LYS A 5 46.70 -58.27 80.55
C LYS A 5 46.16 -57.11 79.69
N LYS A 6 46.41 -57.04 78.38
CA LYS A 6 45.82 -56.00 77.51
C LYS A 6 44.64 -56.47 76.65
N GLY A 7 44.57 -57.75 76.28
CA GLY A 7 43.46 -58.29 75.48
C GLY A 7 42.16 -58.42 76.27
N ILE A 8 42.24 -58.78 77.56
CA ILE A 8 41.05 -59.00 78.40
C ILE A 8 40.23 -57.71 78.53
N TYR A 9 40.88 -56.54 78.70
CA TYR A 9 40.14 -55.29 78.85
C TYR A 9 39.33 -54.93 77.60
N PHE A 10 39.84 -55.15 76.39
CA PHE A 10 39.08 -54.87 75.17
C PHE A 10 37.91 -55.84 74.96
N THR A 11 38.05 -57.13 75.28
CA THR A 11 36.92 -58.06 75.24
C THR A 11 35.88 -57.77 76.32
N LEU A 12 36.30 -57.30 77.50
CA LEU A 12 35.37 -56.96 78.58
C LEU A 12 34.57 -55.69 78.22
N ASP A 13 35.21 -54.71 77.59
CA ASP A 13 34.55 -53.46 77.17
C ASP A 13 33.56 -53.70 76.03
N ALA A 14 33.92 -54.54 75.05
CA ALA A 14 33.01 -54.98 74.00
C ALA A 14 31.81 -55.77 74.56
N PHE A 15 32.03 -56.60 75.59
CA PHE A 15 30.97 -57.35 76.26
C PHE A 15 30.03 -56.43 77.04
N PHE A 16 30.55 -55.45 77.77
CA PHE A 16 29.71 -54.47 78.47
C PHE A 16 28.94 -53.57 77.51
N ALA A 17 29.54 -53.16 76.39
CA ALA A 17 28.86 -52.38 75.35
C ALA A 17 27.70 -53.16 74.71
N THR A 18 27.89 -54.44 74.38
CA THR A 18 26.81 -55.29 73.85
C THR A 18 25.72 -55.57 74.88
N MET A 19 26.09 -55.76 76.15
CA MET A 19 25.13 -55.94 77.24
C MET A 19 24.28 -54.67 77.46
N LEU A 20 24.88 -53.48 77.39
CA LEU A 20 24.16 -52.21 77.45
C LEU A 20 23.20 -52.03 76.27
N LEU A 21 23.61 -52.42 75.05
CA LEU A 21 22.76 -52.36 73.86
C LEU A 21 21.57 -53.32 73.96
N LEU A 22 21.80 -54.55 74.45
CA LEU A 22 20.75 -55.52 74.71
C LEU A 22 19.80 -55.07 75.82
N ILE A 23 20.32 -54.48 76.90
CA ILE A 23 19.48 -53.92 77.97
C ILE A 23 18.68 -52.73 77.45
N GLY A 24 19.25 -51.89 76.59
CA GLY A 24 18.55 -50.79 75.92
C GLY A 24 17.40 -51.29 75.04
N ILE A 25 17.63 -52.32 74.23
CA ILE A 25 16.59 -52.95 73.42
C ILE A 25 15.52 -53.58 74.32
N ILE A 26 15.92 -54.28 75.39
CA ILE A 26 14.98 -54.89 76.32
C ILE A 26 14.14 -53.85 77.07
N LEU A 27 14.73 -52.71 77.46
CA LEU A 27 14.02 -51.60 78.11
C LEU A 27 13.06 -50.91 77.16
N ILE A 28 13.42 -50.73 75.87
CA ILE A 28 12.50 -50.23 74.84
C ILE A 28 11.34 -51.22 74.64
N THR A 29 11.59 -52.52 74.69
CA THR A 29 10.53 -53.54 74.58
C THR A 29 9.70 -53.73 75.85
N LYS A 30 10.15 -53.24 77.03
CA LYS A 30 9.44 -53.40 78.31
C LYS A 30 8.72 -52.14 78.81
N PHE A 31 8.88 -51.00 78.13
CA PHE A 31 8.06 -49.80 78.35
C PHE A 31 6.93 -49.69 77.32
N SER A 32 6.23 -50.79 77.09
CA SER A 32 4.86 -50.78 76.56
C SER A 32 3.96 -50.10 77.58
N PHE A 33 3.69 -48.81 77.38
CA PHE A 33 2.51 -48.18 77.96
C PHE A 33 1.28 -48.82 77.30
N THR A 34 0.39 -49.30 78.15
CA THR A 34 -0.96 -49.72 77.82
C THR A 34 -1.76 -48.52 77.29
N GLU A 35 -1.85 -48.39 75.97
CA GLU A 35 -3.01 -47.80 75.31
C GLU A 35 -3.93 -48.94 74.87
N ILE A 36 -5.22 -48.79 75.15
CA ILE A 36 -6.26 -49.71 74.68
C ILE A 36 -6.25 -49.58 73.14
N SER A 37 -6.06 -50.71 72.45
CA SER A 37 -5.79 -50.74 71.02
C SER A 37 -6.92 -50.12 70.18
N THR A 38 -6.72 -48.89 69.71
CA THR A 38 -7.45 -48.29 68.57
C THR A 38 -7.45 -49.23 67.35
N GLU A 39 -6.47 -50.12 67.24
CA GLU A 39 -6.38 -51.19 66.22
C GLU A 39 -7.61 -52.13 66.20
N GLN A 40 -8.18 -52.50 67.36
CA GLN A 40 -9.34 -53.40 67.41
C GLN A 40 -10.63 -52.71 66.97
N ILE A 41 -10.81 -51.43 67.31
CA ILE A 41 -11.97 -50.64 66.91
C ILE A 41 -11.87 -50.30 65.40
N ASP A 42 -10.66 -50.04 64.90
CA ASP A 42 -10.38 -49.82 63.47
C ASP A 42 -10.68 -51.07 62.64
N MET A 43 -10.15 -52.24 63.02
CA MET A 43 -10.47 -53.52 62.38
C MET A 43 -11.97 -53.79 62.37
N LEU A 44 -12.66 -53.57 63.49
CA LEU A 44 -14.10 -53.80 63.59
C LEU A 44 -14.90 -52.88 62.66
N SER A 45 -14.54 -51.59 62.57
CA SER A 45 -15.20 -50.65 61.65
C SER A 45 -14.97 -51.00 60.17
N LYS A 46 -13.77 -51.47 59.81
CA LYS A 46 -13.40 -51.90 58.46
C LYS A 46 -14.07 -53.22 58.08
N ASP A 47 -14.02 -54.23 58.93
CA ASP A 47 -14.63 -55.54 58.71
C ASP A 47 -16.14 -55.42 58.55
N MET A 48 -16.78 -54.53 59.32
CA MET A 48 -18.22 -54.27 59.21
C MET A 48 -18.57 -53.58 57.89
N LEU A 49 -17.81 -52.56 57.49
CA LEU A 49 -18.00 -51.88 56.21
C LEU A 49 -17.76 -52.81 55.01
N LEU A 50 -16.75 -53.69 55.08
CA LEU A 50 -16.47 -54.70 54.07
C LEU A 50 -17.59 -55.75 54.03
N SER A 51 -17.99 -56.29 55.17
CA SER A 51 -19.05 -57.31 55.23
C SER A 51 -20.38 -56.78 54.68
N PHE A 52 -20.76 -55.55 55.03
CA PHE A 52 -21.98 -54.92 54.51
C PHE A 52 -21.85 -54.51 53.05
N GLY A 53 -20.61 -54.30 52.59
CA GLY A 53 -20.31 -53.99 51.20
C GLY A 53 -20.18 -55.19 50.26
N GLU A 54 -20.25 -56.42 50.78
CA GLU A 54 -20.21 -57.65 49.99
C GLU A 54 -21.46 -58.52 50.17
N LEU A 55 -22.10 -58.47 51.35
CA LEU A 55 -23.31 -59.26 51.64
C LEU A 55 -24.52 -58.66 50.92
N LYS A 56 -25.21 -59.48 50.13
CA LYS A 56 -26.39 -59.07 49.37
C LYS A 56 -27.63 -59.08 50.26
N VAL A 57 -28.57 -58.17 49.99
CA VAL A 57 -29.79 -58.05 50.79
C VAL A 57 -30.66 -59.30 50.70
N GLY A 58 -30.72 -59.94 49.52
CA GLY A 58 -31.42 -61.20 49.32
C GLY A 58 -30.84 -62.39 50.10
N GLU A 59 -29.60 -62.28 50.58
CA GLU A 59 -28.93 -63.33 51.38
C GLU A 59 -29.29 -63.24 52.88
N LEU A 60 -29.96 -62.16 53.31
CA LEU A 60 -30.39 -61.97 54.70
C LEU A 60 -31.63 -62.80 55.02
N ASN A 61 -31.46 -63.82 55.88
CA ASN A 61 -32.58 -64.60 56.39
C ASN A 61 -33.33 -63.87 57.53
N ASN A 62 -33.99 -62.77 57.20
CA ASN A 62 -34.82 -61.97 58.10
C ASN A 62 -36.26 -61.87 57.57
N SER A 63 -37.27 -61.89 58.46
CA SER A 63 -38.67 -61.82 58.04
C SER A 63 -39.04 -60.47 57.43
N TRP A 64 -38.54 -59.36 57.98
CA TRP A 64 -38.79 -58.01 57.46
C TRP A 64 -38.19 -57.81 56.07
N VAL A 65 -36.97 -58.29 55.84
CA VAL A 65 -36.32 -58.19 54.51
C VAL A 65 -37.11 -58.96 53.45
N ARG A 66 -37.62 -60.17 53.78
CA ARG A 66 -38.50 -60.93 52.88
C ARG A 66 -39.80 -60.21 52.59
N ASP A 67 -40.41 -59.58 53.58
CA ASP A 67 -41.64 -58.82 53.40
C ASP A 67 -41.42 -57.58 52.51
N GLU A 68 -40.31 -56.86 52.68
CA GLU A 68 -39.96 -55.72 51.83
C GLU A 68 -39.63 -56.11 50.38
N ILE A 69 -39.04 -57.29 50.15
CA ILE A 69 -38.85 -57.85 48.80
C ILE A 69 -40.22 -58.20 48.19
N ASN A 70 -41.10 -58.89 48.93
CA ASN A 70 -42.42 -59.29 48.44
C ASN A 70 -43.34 -58.08 48.18
N ASN A 71 -43.21 -57.02 48.98
CA ASN A 71 -43.95 -55.77 48.84
C ASN A 71 -43.35 -54.85 47.76
N GLY A 72 -42.32 -55.28 47.04
CA GLY A 72 -41.68 -54.53 45.96
C GLY A 72 -40.88 -53.30 46.40
N SER A 73 -40.63 -53.16 47.70
CA SER A 73 -39.85 -52.05 48.26
C SER A 73 -38.34 -52.28 48.13
N ILE A 74 -37.90 -53.54 48.06
CA ILE A 74 -36.57 -53.94 47.62
C ILE A 74 -36.75 -54.58 46.24
N THR A 75 -36.43 -53.84 45.20
CA THR A 75 -36.61 -54.28 43.79
C THR A 75 -35.45 -55.13 43.29
N ASN A 76 -34.24 -54.90 43.79
CA ASN A 76 -33.05 -55.66 43.45
C ASN A 76 -32.47 -56.39 44.67
N PRO A 77 -32.78 -57.68 44.87
CA PRO A 77 -32.23 -58.47 45.97
C PRO A 77 -30.70 -58.68 45.88
N ASP A 78 -30.09 -58.47 44.70
CA ASP A 78 -28.64 -58.59 44.51
C ASP A 78 -27.85 -57.35 44.97
N ASN A 79 -28.53 -56.25 45.32
CA ASN A 79 -27.86 -55.09 45.92
C ASN A 79 -27.14 -55.52 47.21
N THR A 80 -25.93 -55.00 47.41
CA THR A 80 -25.26 -55.12 48.71
C THR A 80 -26.06 -54.35 49.76
N ILE A 81 -25.86 -54.71 51.01
CA ILE A 81 -26.54 -54.07 52.14
C ILE A 81 -26.30 -52.56 52.16
N ILE A 82 -25.06 -52.11 51.97
CA ILE A 82 -24.75 -50.68 51.95
C ILE A 82 -25.40 -49.96 50.76
N GLU A 83 -25.49 -50.61 49.60
CA GLU A 83 -26.16 -50.05 48.42
C GLU A 83 -27.67 -49.93 48.68
N GLN A 84 -28.30 -50.92 49.33
CA GLN A 84 -29.72 -50.84 49.63
C GLN A 84 -30.05 -49.83 50.75
N ILE A 85 -29.18 -49.69 51.76
CA ILE A 85 -29.29 -48.63 52.78
C ILE A 85 -29.16 -47.26 52.10
N GLY A 86 -28.18 -47.10 51.20
CA GLY A 86 -28.01 -45.90 50.40
C GLY A 86 -29.21 -45.62 49.50
N ALA A 87 -29.78 -46.65 48.86
CA ALA A 87 -30.94 -46.53 47.98
C ALA A 87 -32.18 -46.04 48.76
N PHE A 88 -32.47 -46.63 49.92
CA PHE A 88 -33.57 -46.17 50.78
C PHE A 88 -33.36 -44.73 51.27
N TRP A 89 -32.13 -44.34 51.60
CA TRP A 89 -31.81 -42.96 51.96
C TRP A 89 -32.02 -42.00 50.78
N ALA A 90 -31.57 -42.34 49.58
CA ALA A 90 -31.63 -41.48 48.39
C ALA A 90 -33.07 -41.15 47.94
N VAL A 91 -34.00 -42.09 48.13
CA VAL A 91 -35.44 -41.91 47.82
C VAL A 91 -36.27 -41.39 49.00
N GLY A 92 -35.62 -40.97 50.10
CA GLY A 92 -36.28 -40.40 51.28
C GLY A 92 -37.00 -41.42 52.19
N GLN A 93 -36.77 -42.71 52.00
CA GLN A 93 -37.31 -43.79 52.84
C GLN A 93 -36.41 -44.07 54.06
N THR A 94 -36.15 -43.03 54.87
CA THR A 94 -35.20 -43.08 55.99
C THR A 94 -35.56 -44.12 57.05
N ASP A 95 -36.85 -44.36 57.31
CA ASP A 95 -37.32 -45.36 58.27
C ASP A 95 -36.92 -46.80 57.87
N LYS A 96 -36.91 -47.10 56.57
CA LYS A 96 -36.49 -48.41 56.04
C LYS A 96 -34.98 -48.56 56.06
N ALA A 97 -34.25 -47.50 55.70
CA ALA A 97 -32.80 -47.45 55.83
C ALA A 97 -32.36 -47.68 57.28
N GLN A 98 -33.06 -47.07 58.23
CA GLN A 98 -32.85 -47.26 59.66
C GLN A 98 -33.16 -48.69 60.11
N THR A 99 -34.30 -49.25 59.70
CA THR A 99 -34.72 -50.61 60.08
C THR A 99 -33.76 -51.68 59.54
N LEU A 100 -33.35 -51.56 58.28
CA LEU A 100 -32.35 -52.46 57.68
C LEU A 100 -31.00 -52.37 58.40
N SER A 101 -30.55 -51.14 58.70
CA SER A 101 -29.33 -50.90 59.49
C SER A 101 -29.41 -51.50 60.89
N GLN A 102 -30.57 -51.41 61.54
CA GLN A 102 -30.79 -51.94 62.89
C GLN A 102 -30.68 -53.48 62.94
N ILE A 103 -31.34 -54.17 62.01
CA ILE A 103 -31.33 -55.64 61.91
C ILE A 103 -29.88 -56.18 61.89
N LEU A 104 -29.00 -55.48 61.18
CA LEU A 104 -27.62 -55.91 61.00
C LEU A 104 -26.73 -55.59 62.19
N VAL A 105 -26.90 -54.42 62.80
CA VAL A 105 -26.07 -53.96 63.91
C VAL A 105 -26.47 -54.63 65.23
N GLU A 106 -27.73 -55.05 65.40
CA GLU A 106 -28.16 -55.74 66.62
C GLU A 106 -27.55 -57.14 66.78
N ASP A 107 -27.47 -57.91 65.68
CA ASP A 107 -26.98 -59.29 65.69
C ASP A 107 -25.45 -59.40 65.62
N LEU A 108 -24.77 -58.48 64.92
CA LEU A 108 -23.31 -58.55 64.75
C LEU A 108 -22.50 -57.88 65.88
N MET A 109 -23.03 -56.87 66.55
CA MET A 109 -22.21 -56.01 67.43
C MET A 109 -22.44 -56.28 68.93
N PRO A 110 -21.42 -56.73 69.68
CA PRO A 110 -21.49 -56.89 71.12
C PRO A 110 -21.88 -55.57 71.82
N SER A 111 -22.66 -55.66 72.90
CA SER A 111 -23.18 -54.50 73.66
C SER A 111 -22.11 -53.57 74.26
N ARG A 112 -20.83 -53.92 74.17
CA ARG A 112 -19.72 -53.10 74.66
C ARG A 112 -19.29 -51.99 73.69
N TYR A 113 -19.72 -52.00 72.43
CA TYR A 113 -19.42 -50.98 71.41
C TYR A 113 -20.66 -50.18 71.00
N GLY A 114 -20.48 -48.89 70.72
CA GLY A 114 -21.45 -48.06 70.01
C GLY A 114 -21.12 -47.98 68.53
N VAL A 115 -22.15 -47.91 67.68
CA VAL A 115 -22.00 -47.90 66.21
C VAL A 115 -22.98 -46.93 65.58
N SER A 116 -22.53 -46.19 64.58
CA SER A 116 -23.35 -45.32 63.75
C SER A 116 -23.08 -45.57 62.27
N ILE A 117 -24.14 -45.64 61.48
CA ILE A 117 -24.08 -45.67 60.01
C ILE A 117 -24.54 -44.31 59.51
N VAL A 118 -23.71 -43.68 58.69
CA VAL A 118 -23.87 -42.31 58.22
C VAL A 118 -23.75 -42.30 56.69
N VAL A 119 -24.67 -41.66 55.98
CA VAL A 119 -24.61 -41.48 54.51
C VAL A 119 -24.57 -39.99 54.22
N GLU A 120 -23.55 -39.51 53.50
CA GLU A 120 -23.36 -38.08 53.18
C GLU A 120 -23.49 -37.16 54.41
N GLY A 121 -22.91 -37.58 55.53
CA GLY A 121 -22.96 -36.85 56.80
C GLY A 121 -24.28 -36.95 57.57
N THR A 122 -25.33 -37.56 56.99
CA THR A 122 -26.61 -37.81 57.65
C THR A 122 -26.60 -39.15 58.38
N THR A 123 -26.84 -39.14 59.69
CA THR A 123 -26.90 -40.36 60.50
C THR A 123 -28.17 -41.16 60.16
N VAL A 124 -28.00 -42.35 59.60
CA VAL A 124 -29.09 -43.28 59.24
C VAL A 124 -29.51 -44.13 60.43
N TYR A 125 -28.54 -44.62 61.21
CA TYR A 125 -28.81 -45.43 62.39
C TYR A 125 -27.70 -45.23 63.43
N THR A 126 -28.06 -45.29 64.71
CA THR A 126 -27.10 -45.26 65.82
C THR A 126 -27.51 -46.19 66.95
N LYS A 127 -26.60 -47.08 67.35
CA LYS A 127 -26.66 -47.86 68.58
C LYS A 127 -25.80 -47.18 69.64
N ASN A 128 -26.46 -46.47 70.57
CA ASN A 128 -25.78 -45.69 71.62
C ASN A 128 -25.34 -46.56 72.80
N LYS A 129 -24.27 -46.12 73.48
CA LYS A 129 -23.85 -46.58 74.81
C LYS A 129 -24.05 -45.48 75.84
N SER A 130 -24.36 -45.84 77.08
CA SER A 130 -24.72 -44.92 78.18
C SER A 130 -23.57 -44.04 78.73
N ALA A 131 -22.37 -44.06 78.12
CA ALA A 131 -21.23 -43.23 78.54
C ALA A 131 -20.62 -42.51 77.32
N GLN A 132 -20.17 -41.26 77.52
CA GLN A 132 -19.61 -40.41 76.46
C GLN A 132 -18.31 -41.02 75.90
N PRO A 133 -18.18 -41.21 74.57
CA PRO A 133 -17.02 -41.88 73.97
C PRO A 133 -15.77 -41.00 74.00
N THR A 134 -14.61 -41.60 74.30
CA THR A 134 -13.30 -40.92 74.25
C THR A 134 -12.61 -41.06 72.88
N ASP A 135 -12.94 -42.07 72.08
CA ASP A 135 -12.37 -42.32 70.74
C ASP A 135 -13.43 -42.83 69.76
N ILE A 136 -13.56 -42.20 68.59
CA ILE A 136 -14.48 -42.59 67.50
C ILE A 136 -13.63 -42.90 66.26
N ILE A 137 -13.75 -44.11 65.70
CA ILE A 137 -13.08 -44.50 64.46
C ILE A 137 -14.12 -44.65 63.35
N SER A 138 -13.81 -44.08 62.18
CA SER A 138 -14.67 -44.06 61.00
C SER A 138 -14.01 -44.81 59.85
N SER A 139 -14.74 -45.79 59.30
CA SER A 139 -14.43 -46.39 57.99
C SER A 139 -15.42 -45.91 56.95
N ARG A 140 -14.95 -45.56 55.74
CA ARG A 140 -15.77 -44.96 54.68
C ARG A 140 -15.67 -45.75 53.38
N ARG A 141 -16.80 -45.96 52.70
CA ARG A 141 -16.87 -46.56 51.36
C ARG A 141 -17.67 -45.64 50.44
N MET A 142 -17.25 -45.63 49.19
CA MET A 142 -17.92 -44.93 48.11
C MET A 142 -19.05 -45.82 47.56
N LEU A 143 -20.26 -45.28 47.43
CA LEU A 143 -21.41 -45.88 46.77
C LEU A 143 -21.59 -45.21 45.42
N THR A 144 -21.51 -46.00 44.34
CA THR A 144 -21.68 -45.51 42.96
C THR A 144 -23.12 -45.67 42.50
N GLY A 145 -23.70 -44.64 41.87
CA GLY A 145 -25.07 -44.69 41.34
C GLY A 145 -26.18 -44.33 42.34
N ILE A 146 -25.85 -43.75 43.50
CA ILE A 146 -26.79 -43.35 44.54
C ILE A 146 -26.53 -41.87 44.88
N GLU A 147 -27.52 -41.00 44.70
CA GLU A 147 -27.47 -39.57 45.02
C GLU A 147 -28.84 -39.11 45.53
N ALA A 148 -28.89 -38.23 46.53
CA ALA A 148 -30.13 -37.76 47.13
C ALA A 148 -31.00 -37.00 46.11
N GLY A 149 -32.24 -37.46 45.91
CA GLY A 149 -33.22 -36.81 45.02
C GLY A 149 -33.05 -37.11 43.52
N SER A 150 -32.09 -37.96 43.12
CA SER A 150 -31.88 -38.40 41.73
C SER A 150 -32.56 -39.76 41.45
N PRO A 151 -33.16 -39.97 40.26
CA PRO A 151 -33.82 -41.24 39.92
C PRO A 151 -32.81 -42.38 39.68
N VAL A 152 -33.14 -43.59 40.11
CA VAL A 152 -32.27 -44.79 40.05
C VAL A 152 -32.14 -45.34 38.61
N GLU A 153 -33.11 -45.04 37.75
CA GLU A 153 -33.10 -45.31 36.31
C GLU A 153 -33.62 -44.08 35.56
N GLY A 154 -33.16 -43.84 34.33
CA GLY A 154 -33.69 -42.72 33.55
C GLY A 154 -33.19 -42.67 32.11
N SER A 155 -33.84 -41.79 31.34
CA SER A 155 -33.58 -41.61 29.91
C SER A 155 -32.83 -40.31 29.69
N SER A 156 -31.76 -40.37 28.90
CA SER A 156 -31.02 -39.18 28.46
C SER A 156 -31.14 -39.08 26.95
N SER A 157 -31.34 -37.86 26.47
CA SER A 157 -31.56 -37.58 25.06
C SER A 157 -30.55 -36.59 24.51
N THR A 158 -30.27 -36.76 23.23
CA THR A 158 -29.55 -35.82 22.37
C THR A 158 -30.40 -35.64 21.12
N ALA A 159 -30.49 -34.42 20.62
CA ALA A 159 -31.15 -34.14 19.34
C ALA A 159 -30.20 -33.37 18.42
N TYR A 160 -30.25 -33.72 17.14
CA TYR A 160 -29.52 -33.02 16.10
C TYR A 160 -30.30 -33.04 14.80
N ILE A 161 -30.03 -32.06 13.95
CA ILE A 161 -30.55 -31.99 12.59
C ILE A 161 -29.55 -32.72 11.69
N ARG A 162 -29.99 -33.81 11.05
CA ARG A 162 -29.12 -34.65 10.21
C ARG A 162 -29.12 -34.24 8.74
N ASN A 163 -30.30 -33.87 8.25
CA ASN A 163 -30.54 -33.35 6.91
C ASN A 163 -31.41 -32.10 7.04
N ILE A 164 -31.39 -31.22 6.03
CA ILE A 164 -32.37 -30.14 5.95
C ILE A 164 -33.07 -30.30 4.62
N LYS A 165 -34.40 -30.24 4.64
CA LYS A 165 -35.17 -30.09 3.41
C LYS A 165 -35.73 -28.68 3.34
N ASN A 166 -35.52 -28.02 2.21
CA ASN A 166 -36.05 -26.69 1.92
C ASN A 166 -35.53 -25.54 2.81
N LYS A 167 -34.24 -25.54 3.20
CA LYS A 167 -33.59 -24.40 3.85
C LYS A 167 -33.75 -23.15 2.99
N LYS A 168 -34.43 -22.12 3.48
CA LYS A 168 -34.55 -20.84 2.79
C LYS A 168 -33.28 -20.02 2.99
N THR A 169 -32.64 -19.59 1.91
CA THR A 169 -31.44 -18.75 1.94
C THR A 169 -31.34 -17.89 0.68
N SER A 170 -30.27 -17.10 0.54
CA SER A 170 -30.08 -16.19 -0.60
C SER A 170 -28.64 -16.16 -1.09
N SER A 171 -28.49 -15.91 -2.40
CA SER A 171 -27.22 -15.61 -3.06
C SER A 171 -27.31 -14.25 -3.76
N TYR A 172 -26.16 -13.57 -3.88
CA TYR A 172 -26.06 -12.22 -4.41
C TYR A 172 -24.98 -12.13 -5.49
N ALA A 173 -25.24 -11.33 -6.53
CA ALA A 173 -24.21 -10.73 -7.37
C ALA A 173 -24.24 -9.21 -7.16
N TYR A 174 -23.11 -8.62 -6.82
CA TYR A 174 -22.99 -7.19 -6.53
C TYR A 174 -22.42 -6.46 -7.74
N PHE A 175 -22.87 -5.23 -7.95
CA PHE A 175 -22.19 -4.25 -8.80
C PHE A 175 -21.25 -3.41 -7.90
N GLY A 176 -20.16 -2.90 -8.47
CA GLY A 176 -19.30 -1.93 -7.79
C GLY A 176 -20.02 -0.60 -7.56
N GLY A 177 -19.37 0.33 -6.86
CA GLY A 177 -19.91 1.68 -6.64
C GLY A 177 -20.25 2.37 -7.97
N PHE A 178 -19.44 2.10 -9.01
CA PHE A 178 -19.77 2.45 -10.39
C PHE A 178 -19.25 1.41 -11.38
N VAL A 179 -20.12 0.92 -12.26
CA VAL A 179 -19.81 -0.05 -13.31
C VAL A 179 -20.40 0.47 -14.61
N GLY A 180 -19.61 0.58 -15.66
CA GLY A 180 -20.08 1.10 -16.94
C GLY A 180 -18.94 1.73 -17.70
N GLN A 181 -19.13 2.38 -18.83
CA GLN A 181 -20.37 2.75 -19.51
C GLN A 181 -20.62 1.84 -20.73
N GLY A 182 -21.74 1.12 -20.79
CA GLY A 182 -22.11 0.19 -21.85
C GLY A 182 -22.92 -0.99 -21.32
N ASN A 183 -22.91 -2.12 -22.03
CA ASN A 183 -23.56 -3.35 -21.56
C ASN A 183 -22.76 -3.99 -20.44
N ILE A 184 -23.45 -4.41 -19.36
CA ILE A 184 -22.81 -4.87 -18.14
C ILE A 184 -23.25 -6.29 -17.82
N SER A 185 -22.33 -7.14 -17.36
CA SER A 185 -22.64 -8.49 -16.90
C SER A 185 -22.00 -8.82 -15.56
N VAL A 186 -22.72 -9.55 -14.72
CA VAL A 186 -22.27 -10.06 -13.42
C VAL A 186 -22.73 -11.50 -13.24
N SER A 187 -22.05 -12.26 -12.36
CA SER A 187 -22.39 -13.68 -12.15
C SER A 187 -22.60 -14.06 -10.69
N ILE A 188 -23.60 -14.89 -10.45
CA ILE A 188 -23.76 -15.65 -9.20
C ILE A 188 -23.12 -17.01 -9.42
N ASN A 189 -22.12 -17.37 -8.63
CA ASN A 189 -21.30 -18.56 -8.83
C ASN A 189 -21.51 -19.66 -7.77
N ASP A 190 -22.40 -19.44 -6.80
CA ASP A 190 -22.55 -20.24 -5.60
C ASP A 190 -23.97 -20.80 -5.38
N LEU A 191 -24.81 -20.85 -6.42
CA LEU A 191 -26.10 -21.53 -6.31
C LEU A 191 -25.89 -23.05 -6.13
N PRO A 192 -26.69 -23.70 -5.25
CA PRO A 192 -26.51 -25.10 -4.89
C PRO A 192 -26.85 -26.05 -6.06
N ASP A 193 -26.36 -27.29 -5.98
CA ASP A 193 -26.53 -28.28 -7.04
C ASP A 193 -27.99 -28.76 -7.19
N ASP A 194 -28.80 -28.63 -6.13
CA ASP A 194 -30.20 -29.05 -6.08
C ASP A 194 -31.20 -27.96 -6.52
N ILE A 195 -30.71 -26.79 -6.96
CA ILE A 195 -31.55 -25.67 -7.37
C ILE A 195 -32.31 -25.97 -8.67
N ASN A 196 -33.57 -25.54 -8.71
CA ASN A 196 -34.39 -25.50 -9.92
C ASN A 196 -35.46 -24.42 -9.78
N SER A 197 -36.20 -24.14 -10.85
CA SER A 197 -37.20 -23.07 -10.89
C SER A 197 -38.28 -23.18 -9.79
N SER A 198 -38.62 -24.38 -9.30
CA SER A 198 -39.60 -24.56 -8.23
C SER A 198 -39.06 -24.29 -6.82
N LYS A 199 -37.74 -24.33 -6.65
CA LYS A 199 -37.06 -24.04 -5.38
C LYS A 199 -36.71 -22.56 -5.22
N ILE A 200 -36.71 -21.77 -6.30
CA ILE A 200 -36.51 -20.33 -6.23
C ILE A 200 -37.81 -19.66 -5.80
N THR A 201 -37.76 -18.93 -4.70
CA THR A 201 -38.93 -18.27 -4.10
C THR A 201 -39.05 -16.80 -4.48
N ASP A 202 -37.93 -16.12 -4.70
CA ASP A 202 -37.90 -14.71 -5.11
C ASP A 202 -36.61 -14.42 -5.88
N MET A 203 -36.70 -13.59 -6.91
CA MET A 203 -35.56 -12.99 -7.59
C MET A 203 -35.80 -11.48 -7.72
N THR A 204 -34.82 -10.69 -7.26
CA THR A 204 -34.91 -9.23 -7.26
C THR A 204 -33.65 -8.63 -7.86
N ILE A 205 -33.80 -7.58 -8.67
CA ILE A 205 -32.72 -6.66 -9.03
C ILE A 205 -32.95 -5.36 -8.28
N GLU A 206 -31.94 -4.87 -7.59
CA GLU A 206 -31.93 -3.56 -6.96
C GLU A 206 -30.68 -2.82 -7.42
N LEU A 207 -30.80 -1.74 -8.19
CA LEU A 207 -29.66 -0.99 -8.68
C LEU A 207 -30.03 0.45 -9.05
N GLU A 208 -29.03 1.33 -9.07
CA GLU A 208 -29.14 2.67 -9.62
C GLU A 208 -28.64 2.66 -11.08
N ALA A 209 -29.50 2.99 -12.02
CA ALA A 209 -29.15 3.13 -13.44
C ALA A 209 -29.97 4.26 -14.06
N LEU A 210 -29.42 4.94 -15.08
CA LEU A 210 -30.14 6.01 -15.77
C LEU A 210 -30.89 5.54 -17.02
N SER A 211 -30.29 4.64 -17.79
CA SER A 211 -30.84 4.20 -19.07
C SER A 211 -31.64 2.91 -18.98
N GLU A 212 -32.64 2.77 -19.87
CA GLU A 212 -33.41 1.54 -20.01
C GLU A 212 -32.52 0.38 -20.47
N PHE A 213 -32.83 -0.83 -19.99
CA PHE A 213 -32.06 -2.02 -20.36
C PHE A 213 -32.94 -3.26 -20.57
N ASN A 214 -32.42 -4.18 -21.38
CA ASN A 214 -32.92 -5.55 -21.52
C ASN A 214 -32.11 -6.48 -20.61
N LEU A 215 -32.77 -7.36 -19.86
CA LEU A 215 -32.11 -8.34 -19.00
C LEU A 215 -32.02 -9.71 -19.68
N LEU A 216 -30.83 -10.30 -19.69
CA LEU A 216 -30.60 -11.68 -20.07
C LEU A 216 -30.04 -12.47 -18.90
N ILE A 217 -30.60 -13.66 -18.66
CA ILE A 217 -30.11 -14.61 -17.65
C ILE A 217 -29.66 -15.85 -18.42
N ASN A 218 -28.36 -16.14 -18.39
CA ASN A 218 -27.73 -17.20 -19.20
C ASN A 218 -28.13 -17.12 -20.68
N ASP A 219 -27.99 -15.93 -21.28
CA ASP A 219 -28.35 -15.61 -22.67
C ASP A 219 -29.84 -15.73 -23.02
N VAL A 220 -30.72 -15.99 -22.03
CA VAL A 220 -32.17 -16.03 -22.20
C VAL A 220 -32.79 -14.72 -21.72
N GLN A 221 -33.52 -14.05 -22.61
CA GLN A 221 -34.21 -12.79 -22.32
C GLN A 221 -35.25 -12.96 -21.19
N CYS A 222 -35.14 -12.12 -20.16
CA CYS A 222 -36.13 -11.95 -19.11
C CYS A 222 -36.95 -10.69 -19.40
N ASN A 223 -38.24 -10.84 -19.68
CA ASN A 223 -39.14 -9.70 -19.91
C ASN A 223 -39.57 -9.07 -18.57
N SER A 224 -39.91 -7.79 -18.57
CA SER A 224 -40.54 -7.10 -17.45
C SER A 224 -41.97 -7.61 -17.18
N THR A 225 -42.48 -7.37 -15.96
CA THR A 225 -43.84 -7.76 -15.52
C THR A 225 -44.95 -7.10 -16.35
N SER A 226 -44.65 -6.06 -17.12
CA SER A 226 -45.55 -5.44 -18.11
C SER A 226 -45.60 -6.18 -19.46
N ASN A 227 -44.93 -7.34 -19.59
CA ASN A 227 -44.62 -8.03 -20.86
C ASN A 227 -43.81 -7.18 -21.86
N SER A 228 -43.23 -6.06 -21.43
CA SER A 228 -42.18 -5.36 -22.16
C SER A 228 -40.86 -6.13 -22.04
N SER A 229 -40.00 -6.09 -23.04
CA SER A 229 -38.63 -6.62 -22.89
C SER A 229 -37.74 -5.71 -22.04
N GLN A 230 -38.18 -4.47 -21.79
CA GLN A 230 -37.39 -3.37 -21.23
C GLN A 230 -37.69 -3.14 -19.74
N PHE A 231 -36.64 -2.86 -18.97
CA PHE A 231 -36.67 -2.34 -17.61
C PHE A 231 -36.36 -0.85 -17.67
N THR A 232 -37.25 -0.02 -17.10
CA THR A 232 -37.15 1.44 -17.13
C THR A 232 -36.85 1.95 -15.73
N PRO A 233 -35.65 2.51 -15.47
CA PRO A 233 -35.33 3.21 -14.23
C PRO A 233 -36.20 4.46 -14.02
N MET A 234 -36.50 4.79 -12.78
CA MET A 234 -37.33 5.94 -12.38
C MET A 234 -36.52 7.01 -11.63
N GLY A 235 -35.28 6.75 -11.24
CA GLY A 235 -34.46 7.70 -10.48
C GLY A 235 -32.96 7.58 -10.68
N GLY A 236 -32.25 8.57 -10.15
CA GLY A 236 -30.80 8.60 -9.93
C GLY A 236 -30.53 9.40 -8.65
N ASN A 237 -29.27 9.72 -8.36
CA ASN A 237 -28.83 10.44 -7.16
C ASN A 237 -28.87 9.56 -5.90
N MET A 238 -28.08 8.48 -5.90
CA MET A 238 -27.89 7.57 -4.77
C MET A 238 -29.16 6.80 -4.37
N THR A 239 -30.13 6.70 -5.29
CA THR A 239 -31.43 6.07 -5.05
C THR A 239 -31.64 4.93 -6.05
N PRO A 240 -31.65 3.67 -5.60
CA PRO A 240 -31.87 2.53 -6.48
C PRO A 240 -33.34 2.31 -6.81
N ASP A 241 -33.57 1.67 -7.96
CA ASP A 241 -34.84 1.07 -8.33
C ASP A 241 -34.84 -0.44 -8.02
N VAL A 242 -36.03 -0.97 -7.71
CA VAL A 242 -36.22 -2.39 -7.37
C VAL A 242 -37.18 -3.05 -8.37
N TRP A 243 -36.72 -4.13 -9.01
CA TRP A 243 -37.54 -4.95 -9.90
C TRP A 243 -37.62 -6.39 -9.42
N ASN A 244 -38.85 -6.91 -9.34
CA ASN A 244 -39.08 -8.34 -9.13
C ASN A 244 -39.00 -9.09 -10.47
N ILE A 245 -38.09 -10.05 -10.56
CA ILE A 245 -37.82 -10.86 -11.75
C ILE A 245 -38.07 -12.35 -11.49
N THR A 246 -38.88 -12.69 -10.48
CA THR A 246 -39.16 -14.08 -10.07
C THR A 246 -39.83 -14.92 -11.16
N HIS A 247 -40.53 -14.29 -12.11
CA HIS A 247 -41.09 -15.01 -13.27
C HIS A 247 -40.02 -15.50 -14.26
N CYS A 248 -38.76 -15.09 -14.11
CA CYS A 248 -37.62 -15.50 -14.95
C CYS A 248 -36.80 -16.67 -14.37
N THR A 249 -37.32 -17.37 -13.37
CA THR A 249 -36.67 -18.54 -12.74
C THR A 249 -36.37 -19.69 -13.68
N TYR A 250 -37.05 -19.77 -14.83
CA TYR A 250 -36.82 -20.81 -15.84
C TYR A 250 -35.44 -20.72 -16.52
N SER A 251 -34.77 -19.56 -16.45
CA SER A 251 -33.45 -19.34 -17.03
C SER A 251 -32.30 -19.63 -16.05
N VAL A 252 -32.61 -19.84 -14.77
CA VAL A 252 -31.61 -20.10 -13.73
C VAL A 252 -31.23 -21.58 -13.70
N MET A 253 -29.93 -21.85 -13.62
CA MET A 253 -29.33 -23.18 -13.57
C MET A 253 -28.54 -23.39 -12.27
N PRO A 254 -28.19 -24.63 -11.89
CA PRO A 254 -27.25 -24.88 -10.81
C PRO A 254 -25.89 -24.20 -11.00
N ARG A 255 -25.23 -23.84 -9.89
CA ARG A 255 -23.92 -23.20 -9.84
C ARG A 255 -23.86 -21.80 -10.46
N LYS A 256 -23.23 -21.66 -11.63
CA LYS A 256 -22.88 -20.38 -12.25
C LYS A 256 -24.04 -19.89 -13.13
N ASN A 257 -24.47 -18.67 -12.87
CA ASN A 257 -25.47 -17.96 -13.66
C ASN A 257 -24.96 -16.58 -14.01
N ASN A 258 -25.00 -16.25 -15.30
CA ASN A 258 -24.62 -14.94 -15.81
C ASN A 258 -25.85 -14.06 -16.01
N PHE A 259 -25.81 -12.84 -15.51
CA PHE A 259 -26.83 -11.83 -15.67
C PHE A 259 -26.25 -10.70 -16.50
N THR A 260 -26.85 -10.42 -17.66
CA THR A 260 -26.38 -9.40 -18.59
C THR A 260 -27.46 -8.33 -18.78
N LEU A 261 -27.09 -7.08 -18.54
CA LEU A 261 -27.91 -5.89 -18.73
C LEU A 261 -27.45 -5.22 -20.02
N ASN A 262 -28.29 -5.32 -21.05
CA ASN A 262 -28.07 -4.68 -22.35
C ASN A 262 -28.78 -3.33 -22.35
N PHE A 263 -28.01 -2.26 -22.15
CA PHE A 263 -28.53 -0.90 -22.16
C PHE A 263 -28.95 -0.45 -23.56
N LEU A 264 -29.98 0.39 -23.61
CA LEU A 264 -30.60 0.84 -24.86
C LEU A 264 -30.36 2.32 -25.16
N GLY A 265 -29.91 3.11 -24.18
CA GLY A 265 -29.54 4.51 -24.37
C GLY A 265 -28.11 4.68 -24.86
N GLU A 266 -27.66 5.93 -24.82
CA GLU A 266 -26.31 6.32 -25.19
C GLU A 266 -25.29 5.84 -24.13
N LEU A 267 -24.01 5.75 -24.52
CA LEU A 267 -22.94 5.32 -23.60
C LEU A 267 -22.93 6.16 -22.31
N ASN A 268 -23.15 7.47 -22.43
CA ASN A 268 -23.08 8.39 -21.30
C ASN A 268 -24.11 8.07 -20.19
N GLU A 269 -25.23 7.44 -20.54
CA GLU A 269 -26.32 7.08 -19.62
C GLU A 269 -26.33 5.58 -19.24
N SER A 270 -25.47 4.78 -19.90
CA SER A 270 -25.47 3.32 -19.82
C SER A 270 -24.53 2.82 -18.72
N TYR A 271 -24.83 3.08 -17.46
CA TYR A 271 -24.01 2.63 -16.33
C TYR A 271 -24.86 2.22 -15.12
N ILE A 272 -24.22 1.59 -14.14
CA ILE A 272 -24.80 1.20 -12.86
C ILE A 272 -23.99 1.85 -11.73
N ALA A 273 -24.64 2.60 -10.86
CA ALA A 273 -24.03 3.30 -9.72
C ALA A 273 -24.32 2.58 -8.39
N GLY A 274 -23.92 1.31 -8.32
CA GLY A 274 -24.21 0.44 -7.17
C GLY A 274 -25.50 -0.36 -7.30
N GLY A 275 -25.52 -1.51 -6.62
CA GLY A 275 -26.67 -2.41 -6.60
C GLY A 275 -26.31 -3.88 -6.49
N TYR A 276 -27.32 -4.74 -6.53
CA TYR A 276 -27.18 -6.19 -6.56
C TYR A 276 -28.33 -6.90 -7.26
N ILE A 277 -28.06 -8.15 -7.65
CA ILE A 277 -29.05 -9.16 -8.01
C ILE A 277 -29.12 -10.16 -6.88
N ARG A 278 -30.34 -10.42 -6.36
CA ARG A 278 -30.58 -11.37 -5.26
C ARG A 278 -31.49 -12.50 -5.73
N VAL A 279 -31.09 -13.72 -5.43
CA VAL A 279 -31.89 -14.94 -5.64
C VAL A 279 -32.16 -15.57 -4.28
N ILE A 280 -33.42 -15.63 -3.86
CA ILE A 280 -33.87 -16.31 -2.64
C ILE A 280 -34.42 -17.67 -3.01
N TYR A 281 -33.85 -18.72 -2.44
CA TYR A 281 -34.19 -20.10 -2.80
C TYR A 281 -34.24 -21.02 -1.58
N LYS A 282 -34.86 -22.18 -1.80
CA LYS A 282 -34.89 -23.33 -0.90
C LYS A 282 -33.82 -24.33 -1.36
N THR A 283 -33.07 -24.91 -0.43
CA THR A 283 -32.06 -25.94 -0.73
C THR A 283 -32.05 -27.03 0.33
N ASP A 284 -31.68 -28.24 -0.09
CA ASP A 284 -31.47 -29.39 0.78
C ASP A 284 -29.99 -29.52 1.18
N GLU A 285 -29.12 -28.63 0.68
CA GLU A 285 -27.71 -28.58 1.08
C GLU A 285 -27.56 -28.10 2.53
N PHE A 286 -27.01 -28.98 3.37
CA PHE A 286 -26.75 -28.70 4.78
C PHE A 286 -25.72 -27.57 4.95
N GLN A 287 -24.60 -27.66 4.24
CA GLN A 287 -23.54 -26.64 4.16
C GLN A 287 -23.25 -26.27 2.71
N THR A 288 -23.02 -24.98 2.46
CA THR A 288 -22.52 -24.52 1.17
C THR A 288 -21.04 -24.90 1.04
N ASN A 289 -20.65 -25.43 -0.12
CA ASN A 289 -19.26 -25.76 -0.44
C ASN A 289 -18.41 -24.49 -0.60
N GLN A 290 -18.04 -23.83 0.49
CA GLN A 290 -17.08 -22.73 0.48
C GLN A 290 -15.68 -23.24 0.85
N THR A 291 -14.70 -22.97 -0.01
CA THR A 291 -13.29 -23.20 0.27
C THR A 291 -12.79 -22.17 1.29
N PHE A 292 -12.53 -22.62 2.51
CA PHE A 292 -12.00 -21.75 3.56
C PHE A 292 -10.54 -21.40 3.28
N GLY A 293 -10.19 -20.10 3.26
CA GLY A 293 -8.83 -19.62 3.02
C GLY A 293 -8.45 -19.38 1.55
N ASN A 294 -9.37 -19.59 0.61
CA ASN A 294 -9.24 -19.16 -0.80
C ASN A 294 -10.51 -18.44 -1.23
N LYS A 295 -10.38 -17.27 -1.86
CA LYS A 295 -11.52 -16.49 -2.37
C LYS A 295 -11.18 -15.88 -3.73
N LYS A 296 -12.19 -15.78 -4.59
CA LYS A 296 -12.14 -15.12 -5.89
C LYS A 296 -13.10 -13.94 -5.93
N TYR A 297 -12.58 -12.79 -6.36
CA TYR A 297 -13.38 -11.66 -6.82
C TYR A 297 -13.44 -11.73 -8.35
N TYR A 298 -14.63 -11.74 -8.94
CA TYR A 298 -14.80 -11.70 -10.38
C TYR A 298 -15.14 -10.27 -10.80
N PHE A 299 -14.45 -9.77 -11.82
CA PHE A 299 -14.77 -8.46 -12.38
C PHE A 299 -16.13 -8.53 -13.10
N PRO A 300 -16.93 -7.45 -13.09
CA PRO A 300 -18.05 -7.35 -13.99
C PRO A 300 -17.56 -7.33 -15.45
N GLY A 301 -18.31 -7.96 -16.34
CA GLY A 301 -18.08 -7.79 -17.76
C GLY A 301 -18.62 -6.45 -18.23
N ILE A 302 -17.85 -5.68 -18.98
CA ILE A 302 -18.23 -4.37 -19.51
C ILE A 302 -17.97 -4.37 -21.01
N TYR A 303 -18.99 -4.18 -21.84
CA TYR A 303 -18.87 -3.96 -23.28
C TYR A 303 -19.29 -2.52 -23.61
N GLY A 304 -18.32 -1.67 -23.95
CA GLY A 304 -18.49 -0.23 -24.03
C GLY A 304 -17.21 0.50 -23.62
N LEU A 305 -17.33 1.62 -22.90
CA LEU A 305 -16.20 2.26 -22.22
C LEU A 305 -15.94 1.53 -20.90
N ILE A 306 -14.74 0.96 -20.73
CA ILE A 306 -14.38 0.35 -19.44
C ILE A 306 -14.15 1.47 -18.42
N ASN A 307 -15.06 1.61 -17.46
CA ASN A 307 -15.00 2.58 -16.36
C ASN A 307 -15.55 1.91 -15.08
N LEU A 308 -14.70 1.14 -14.40
CA LEU A 308 -15.04 0.40 -13.19
C LEU A 308 -14.45 1.07 -11.94
N TYR A 309 -15.31 1.38 -10.97
CA TYR A 309 -14.98 1.73 -9.59
C TYR A 309 -15.61 0.68 -8.68
N ASP A 310 -14.79 -0.17 -8.06
CA ASP A 310 -15.27 -1.26 -7.21
C ASP A 310 -14.29 -1.52 -6.06
N SER A 311 -14.46 -2.63 -5.34
CA SER A 311 -13.58 -3.08 -4.28
C SER A 311 -13.64 -4.59 -4.08
N PHE A 312 -12.68 -5.12 -3.32
CA PHE A 312 -12.73 -6.49 -2.81
C PHE A 312 -12.30 -6.53 -1.34
N PHE A 313 -12.78 -7.53 -0.61
CA PHE A 313 -12.43 -7.74 0.80
C PHE A 313 -11.51 -8.93 0.99
N VAL A 314 -10.47 -8.74 1.82
CA VAL A 314 -9.54 -9.80 2.24
C VAL A 314 -9.94 -10.33 3.63
N PRO A 315 -10.50 -11.55 3.78
CA PRO A 315 -11.13 -12.02 5.03
C PRO A 315 -10.14 -12.53 6.11
N GLY A 316 -8.89 -12.10 6.06
CA GLY A 316 -7.85 -12.55 6.97
C GLY A 316 -6.47 -12.05 6.57
N THR A 317 -5.43 -12.77 6.97
CA THR A 317 -4.04 -12.44 6.61
C THR A 317 -3.73 -12.94 5.21
N LEU A 318 -3.49 -12.03 4.27
CA LEU A 318 -3.20 -12.36 2.88
C LEU A 318 -1.84 -13.07 2.75
N ASN A 319 -1.85 -14.29 2.20
CA ASN A 319 -0.63 -15.09 1.99
C ASN A 319 -0.15 -15.02 0.53
N ASN A 320 -1.09 -15.05 -0.42
CA ASN A 320 -0.79 -15.08 -1.85
C ASN A 320 -1.94 -14.47 -2.64
N ALA A 321 -1.66 -13.66 -3.66
CA ALA A 321 -2.66 -13.19 -4.62
C ALA A 321 -2.20 -13.39 -6.08
N SER A 322 -3.16 -13.51 -6.99
CA SER A 322 -2.95 -13.50 -8.43
C SER A 322 -4.13 -12.87 -9.16
N ILE A 323 -3.88 -12.30 -10.34
CA ILE A 323 -4.90 -11.67 -11.17
C ILE A 323 -4.89 -12.33 -12.55
N TYR A 324 -6.08 -12.70 -13.02
CA TYR A 324 -6.33 -13.03 -14.42
C TYR A 324 -7.19 -11.92 -15.01
N LEU A 325 -6.63 -11.17 -15.96
CA LEU A 325 -7.30 -10.03 -16.59
C LEU A 325 -7.47 -10.33 -18.08
N HIS A 326 -8.71 -10.44 -18.52
CA HIS A 326 -9.10 -10.71 -19.90
C HIS A 326 -9.88 -9.51 -20.44
N TYR A 327 -9.33 -8.82 -21.44
CA TYR A 327 -9.86 -7.55 -21.91
C TYR A 327 -9.53 -7.27 -23.38
N PHE A 328 -10.21 -6.29 -23.98
CA PHE A 328 -9.91 -5.70 -25.27
C PHE A 328 -10.04 -4.17 -25.14
N ALA A 329 -8.91 -3.47 -25.04
CA ALA A 329 -8.88 -2.01 -24.81
C ALA A 329 -9.02 -1.15 -26.08
N ASN A 330 -9.04 -1.79 -27.25
CA ASN A 330 -9.31 -1.19 -28.56
C ASN A 330 -8.65 0.18 -28.83
N HIS A 331 -7.33 0.20 -28.95
CA HIS A 331 -6.55 1.41 -29.22
C HIS A 331 -6.56 1.84 -30.73
N THR A 332 -7.52 1.41 -31.56
CA THR A 332 -7.48 1.64 -33.03
C THR A 332 -7.78 3.07 -33.47
N ASN A 333 -8.63 3.80 -32.73
CA ASN A 333 -9.09 5.15 -33.09
C ASN A 333 -8.81 6.19 -32.00
N ILE A 334 -8.06 5.82 -30.95
CA ILE A 334 -7.84 6.67 -29.78
C ILE A 334 -6.38 7.12 -29.77
N THR A 335 -6.13 8.38 -30.11
CA THR A 335 -4.82 8.99 -29.89
C THR A 335 -4.66 9.22 -28.39
N ASN A 336 -3.77 8.45 -27.75
CA ASN A 336 -3.26 8.61 -26.37
C ASN A 336 -4.03 7.97 -25.20
N ALA A 337 -5.05 7.11 -25.37
CA ALA A 337 -5.67 6.48 -24.20
C ALA A 337 -4.83 5.33 -23.63
N THR A 338 -4.60 5.32 -22.30
CA THR A 338 -3.91 4.24 -21.58
C THR A 338 -4.92 3.44 -20.76
N PHE A 339 -5.12 2.15 -21.08
CA PHE A 339 -5.90 1.23 -20.24
C PHE A 339 -5.12 0.85 -18.99
N TYR A 340 -5.79 0.74 -17.84
CA TYR A 340 -5.11 0.44 -16.59
C TYR A 340 -5.96 -0.29 -15.54
N LEU A 341 -5.26 -0.92 -14.60
CA LEU A 341 -5.79 -1.47 -13.36
C LEU A 341 -5.00 -0.92 -12.15
N THR A 342 -5.72 -0.37 -11.19
CA THR A 342 -5.19 0.12 -9.90
C THR A 342 -5.85 -0.66 -8.76
N ILE A 343 -5.06 -1.02 -7.75
CA ILE A 343 -5.52 -1.63 -6.49
C ILE A 343 -5.02 -0.76 -5.33
N GLY A 344 -5.92 -0.25 -4.51
CA GLY A 344 -5.58 0.79 -3.54
C GLY A 344 -5.09 2.05 -4.26
N ASP A 345 -3.91 2.54 -3.88
CA ASP A 345 -3.21 3.66 -4.52
C ASP A 345 -2.16 3.22 -5.56
N LYS A 346 -2.05 1.91 -5.83
CA LYS A 346 -0.99 1.36 -6.68
C LYS A 346 -1.49 0.95 -8.05
N ARG A 347 -0.84 1.48 -9.09
CA ARG A 347 -1.01 1.06 -10.48
C ARG A 347 -0.36 -0.32 -10.65
N ILE A 348 -1.16 -1.33 -10.95
CA ILE A 348 -0.72 -2.73 -11.07
C ILE A 348 -0.41 -3.09 -12.52
N PHE A 349 -1.21 -2.56 -13.45
CA PHE A 349 -1.11 -2.90 -14.87
C PHE A 349 -1.50 -1.70 -15.74
N THR A 350 -0.84 -1.59 -16.91
CA THR A 350 -1.12 -0.60 -17.95
C THR A 350 -0.97 -1.22 -19.34
N ASP A 351 -1.75 -0.70 -20.28
CA ASP A 351 -1.68 -1.03 -21.70
C ASP A 351 -1.96 0.25 -22.52
N VAL A 352 -1.12 0.50 -23.53
CA VAL A 352 -1.13 1.74 -24.33
C VAL A 352 -1.31 1.48 -25.82
N ASN A 353 -1.36 0.22 -26.26
CA ASN A 353 -1.25 -0.09 -27.69
C ASN A 353 -2.00 -1.35 -28.16
N SER A 354 -2.73 -2.07 -27.31
CA SER A 354 -3.46 -3.26 -27.76
C SER A 354 -4.58 -2.95 -28.77
N THR A 355 -4.56 -3.66 -29.88
CA THR A 355 -5.61 -3.56 -30.92
C THR A 355 -6.37 -4.87 -31.11
N THR A 356 -6.14 -5.83 -30.21
CA THR A 356 -6.78 -7.16 -30.18
C THR A 356 -7.05 -7.57 -28.75
N GLU A 357 -7.89 -8.59 -28.55
CA GLU A 357 -8.15 -9.22 -27.26
C GLU A 357 -6.86 -9.69 -26.56
N GLN A 358 -6.75 -9.40 -25.26
CA GLN A 358 -5.61 -9.67 -24.41
C GLN A 358 -6.03 -10.51 -23.20
N ALA A 359 -5.22 -11.50 -22.83
CA ALA A 359 -5.36 -12.25 -21.58
C ALA A 359 -4.03 -12.19 -20.82
N VAL A 360 -4.04 -11.52 -19.66
CA VAL A 360 -2.87 -11.23 -18.84
C VAL A 360 -2.98 -11.95 -17.51
N TYR A 361 -1.91 -12.65 -17.11
CA TYR A 361 -1.81 -13.28 -15.80
C TYR A 361 -0.72 -12.61 -14.96
N ILE A 362 -1.13 -11.99 -13.85
CA ILE A 362 -0.24 -11.34 -12.89
C ILE A 362 -0.12 -12.24 -11.67
N ASN A 363 1.08 -12.78 -11.45
CA ASN A 363 1.34 -13.71 -10.38
C ASN A 363 1.68 -13.02 -9.05
N ASN A 364 1.78 -13.82 -7.99
CA ASN A 364 2.11 -13.34 -6.65
C ASN A 364 3.43 -12.58 -6.54
N SER A 365 4.48 -13.01 -7.23
CA SER A 365 5.78 -12.34 -7.13
C SER A 365 5.71 -10.90 -7.61
N ASN A 366 4.93 -10.63 -8.66
CA ASN A 366 4.74 -9.28 -9.16
C ASN A 366 3.87 -8.45 -8.20
N LEU A 367 2.76 -9.03 -7.70
CA LEU A 367 1.84 -8.32 -6.81
C LEU A 367 2.46 -8.01 -5.45
N SER A 368 3.17 -8.97 -4.83
CA SER A 368 3.82 -8.79 -3.53
C SER A 368 4.98 -7.77 -3.56
N ALA A 369 5.54 -7.47 -4.74
CA ALA A 369 6.54 -6.43 -4.91
C ALA A 369 5.94 -5.01 -4.98
N GLN A 370 4.67 -4.89 -5.38
CA GLN A 370 3.96 -3.61 -5.55
C GLN A 370 2.99 -3.30 -4.41
N LEU A 371 2.35 -4.34 -3.84
CA LEU A 371 1.31 -4.22 -2.82
C LEU A 371 1.81 -4.66 -1.44
N ASN A 372 1.45 -3.89 -0.42
CA ASN A 372 1.71 -4.27 0.97
C ASN A 372 0.57 -5.17 1.49
N TYR A 373 0.80 -6.48 1.50
CA TYR A 373 -0.20 -7.48 1.94
C TYR A 373 -0.66 -7.28 3.38
N THR A 374 0.20 -6.77 4.25
CA THR A 374 -0.19 -6.49 5.65
C THR A 374 -1.15 -5.31 5.74
N ALA A 375 -0.99 -4.29 4.87
CA ALA A 375 -1.85 -3.10 4.86
C ALA A 375 -3.25 -3.39 4.31
N ILE A 376 -3.38 -4.36 3.41
CA ILE A 376 -4.66 -4.72 2.75
C ILE A 376 -5.36 -5.94 3.36
N SER A 377 -4.71 -6.64 4.30
CA SER A 377 -5.31 -7.76 5.04
C SER A 377 -6.43 -7.26 5.95
N GLN A 378 -7.56 -8.00 6.00
CA GLN A 378 -8.73 -7.66 6.81
C GLN A 378 -9.39 -6.32 6.47
N LYS A 379 -9.15 -5.80 5.26
CA LYS A 379 -9.71 -4.53 4.78
C LYS A 379 -10.48 -4.73 3.48
N THR A 380 -11.45 -3.83 3.26
CA THR A 380 -12.04 -3.59 1.94
C THR A 380 -11.06 -2.72 1.15
N VAL A 381 -10.65 -3.19 -0.02
CA VAL A 381 -9.60 -2.58 -0.83
C VAL A 381 -10.22 -2.08 -2.14
N PRO A 382 -10.11 -0.77 -2.45
CA PRO A 382 -10.69 -0.21 -3.67
C PRO A 382 -9.92 -0.69 -4.91
N ILE A 383 -10.65 -0.93 -6.00
CA ILE A 383 -10.15 -1.31 -7.33
C ILE A 383 -10.67 -0.33 -8.37
N ARG A 384 -9.79 0.12 -9.26
CA ARG A 384 -10.12 0.97 -10.40
C ARG A 384 -9.64 0.33 -11.69
N VAL A 385 -10.52 0.18 -12.68
CA VAL A 385 -10.16 -0.23 -14.05
C VAL A 385 -10.74 0.76 -15.03
N GLY A 386 -9.89 1.35 -15.88
CA GLY A 386 -10.37 2.33 -16.85
C GLY A 386 -9.31 2.80 -17.83
N PHE A 387 -9.54 3.99 -18.38
CA PHE A 387 -8.66 4.65 -19.35
C PHE A 387 -8.25 6.05 -18.88
N GLU A 388 -7.00 6.43 -19.15
CA GLU A 388 -6.43 7.78 -18.96
C GLU A 388 -6.13 8.43 -20.31
N ASN A 389 -5.98 9.76 -20.36
CA ASN A 389 -5.56 10.55 -21.55
C ASN A 389 -6.46 10.37 -22.79
N ILE A 390 -7.78 10.40 -22.57
CA ILE A 390 -8.77 10.19 -23.61
C ILE A 390 -9.12 11.51 -24.31
N THR A 391 -8.86 11.61 -25.62
CA THR A 391 -8.96 12.88 -26.39
C THR A 391 -10.35 13.28 -26.87
N PHE A 392 -11.38 12.43 -26.69
CA PHE A 392 -12.76 12.66 -27.15
C PHE A 392 -13.73 12.98 -26.01
N LEU A 393 -13.22 13.42 -24.87
CA LEU A 393 -14.02 13.76 -23.70
C LEU A 393 -14.32 15.26 -23.70
N THR A 394 -15.60 15.65 -23.67
CA THR A 394 -15.97 16.88 -22.96
C THR A 394 -16.35 16.50 -21.55
N VAL A 395 -15.91 17.30 -20.59
CA VAL A 395 -16.06 17.00 -19.17
C VAL A 395 -17.38 17.60 -18.72
N GLU A 396 -18.42 16.79 -18.51
CA GLU A 396 -19.45 17.18 -17.53
C GLU A 396 -19.04 16.62 -16.15
N GLY A 397 -19.21 17.49 -15.16
CA GLY A 397 -18.66 17.41 -13.82
C GLY A 397 -18.15 18.80 -13.44
N GLU A 398 -18.50 19.28 -12.25
CA GLU A 398 -17.93 20.53 -11.74
C GLU A 398 -16.45 20.28 -11.39
N GLY A 399 -15.55 20.78 -12.23
CA GLY A 399 -14.14 20.89 -11.89
C GLY A 399 -13.98 21.76 -10.64
N ASN A 400 -13.13 21.32 -9.72
CA ASN A 400 -12.92 22.00 -8.44
C ASN A 400 -11.45 22.44 -8.26
N ALA A 401 -10.76 22.76 -9.36
CA ALA A 401 -9.39 23.22 -9.33
C ALA A 401 -9.26 24.76 -9.44
N ASP A 402 -8.25 25.28 -8.75
CA ASP A 402 -7.70 26.63 -8.92
C ASP A 402 -6.26 26.54 -9.39
N ILE A 403 -6.00 27.08 -10.58
CA ILE A 403 -4.70 26.98 -11.23
C ILE A 403 -4.09 28.37 -11.32
N ILE A 404 -2.81 28.51 -10.99
CA ILE A 404 -2.02 29.69 -11.35
C ILE A 404 -1.03 29.32 -12.44
N LEU A 405 -1.19 29.91 -13.62
CA LEU A 405 -0.24 29.80 -14.72
C LEU A 405 0.78 30.92 -14.61
N ILE A 406 2.06 30.55 -14.50
CA ILE A 406 3.19 31.47 -14.36
C ILE A 406 3.98 31.49 -15.67
N THR A 407 4.11 32.67 -16.28
CA THR A 407 4.78 32.86 -17.56
C THR A 407 5.99 33.78 -17.42
N ASP A 408 7.16 33.29 -17.83
CA ASP A 408 8.38 34.08 -17.95
C ASP A 408 8.25 35.08 -19.11
N ILE A 409 8.52 36.35 -18.83
CA ILE A 409 8.55 37.41 -19.84
C ILE A 409 9.88 38.19 -19.77
N SER A 410 10.95 37.55 -19.32
CA SER A 410 12.30 38.11 -19.26
C SER A 410 12.87 38.41 -20.66
N GLY A 411 14.01 39.11 -20.71
CA GLY A 411 14.61 39.55 -21.96
C GLY A 411 14.98 38.41 -22.93
N SER A 412 15.33 37.23 -22.40
CA SER A 412 15.65 36.03 -23.19
C SER A 412 14.45 35.53 -24.01
N MET A 413 13.23 35.81 -23.56
CA MET A 413 12.00 35.44 -24.27
C MET A 413 11.82 36.16 -25.62
N ASN A 414 12.66 37.17 -25.93
CA ASN A 414 12.71 37.84 -27.23
C ASN A 414 13.55 37.07 -28.27
N TRP A 415 14.32 36.07 -27.86
CA TRP A 415 15.17 35.28 -28.73
C TRP A 415 14.41 34.16 -29.46
N ARG A 416 15.08 33.54 -30.43
CA ARG A 416 14.58 32.36 -31.14
C ARG A 416 14.44 31.16 -30.20
N VAL A 417 13.57 30.22 -30.56
CA VAL A 417 13.44 28.94 -29.83
C VAL A 417 14.77 28.16 -29.84
N ASP A 418 15.51 28.21 -30.94
CA ASP A 418 16.76 27.47 -31.16
C ASP A 418 18.06 28.27 -30.93
N SER A 419 17.99 29.52 -30.45
CA SER A 419 19.18 30.37 -30.27
C SER A 419 19.04 31.36 -29.12
N ASP A 420 20.13 31.57 -28.37
CA ASP A 420 20.23 32.54 -27.26
C ASP A 420 20.86 33.89 -27.65
N ARG A 421 21.10 34.14 -28.94
CA ARG A 421 21.83 35.35 -29.39
C ARG A 421 21.14 36.08 -30.53
N ILE A 422 20.11 35.46 -31.10
CA ILE A 422 19.41 35.98 -32.27
C ILE A 422 17.97 36.26 -31.86
N THR A 423 17.52 37.49 -32.06
CA THR A 423 16.12 37.89 -31.90
C THR A 423 15.24 37.07 -32.85
N GLY A 424 14.17 36.47 -32.34
CA GLY A 424 13.23 35.69 -33.14
C GLY A 424 12.25 36.52 -33.96
N VAL A 425 11.48 35.85 -34.80
CA VAL A 425 10.36 36.42 -35.54
C VAL A 425 9.11 36.40 -34.67
N THR A 426 8.45 37.56 -34.52
CA THR A 426 7.16 37.62 -33.83
C THR A 426 6.10 36.97 -34.69
N ARG A 427 5.42 35.95 -34.17
CA ARG A 427 4.30 35.25 -34.83
C ARG A 427 3.04 35.26 -33.97
N THR A 428 1.88 35.16 -34.61
CA THR A 428 0.56 35.04 -33.97
C THR A 428 0.15 33.58 -33.87
N CYS A 429 -0.83 33.24 -33.02
CA CYS A 429 -1.25 31.84 -32.82
C CYS A 429 -1.90 31.17 -34.03
N THR A 430 -2.28 31.96 -35.03
CA THR A 430 -2.81 31.48 -36.31
C THR A 430 -1.75 31.34 -37.41
N ASP A 431 -0.49 31.68 -37.12
CA ASP A 431 0.61 31.59 -38.08
C ASP A 431 1.03 30.10 -38.25
N PRO A 432 1.01 29.53 -39.47
CA PRO A 432 1.39 28.14 -39.69
C PRO A 432 2.87 27.85 -39.34
N SER A 433 3.72 28.88 -39.29
CA SER A 433 5.14 28.79 -38.92
C SER A 433 5.37 29.10 -37.43
N LEU A 434 4.33 29.15 -36.59
CA LEU A 434 4.46 29.43 -35.15
C LEU A 434 5.49 28.51 -34.47
N TYR A 435 5.51 27.23 -34.85
CA TYR A 435 6.39 26.22 -34.26
C TYR A 435 7.75 26.10 -34.96
N ASP A 436 8.06 27.00 -35.89
CA ASP A 436 9.37 27.02 -36.54
C ASP A 436 10.46 27.50 -35.55
N PRO A 437 11.71 26.99 -35.67
CA PRO A 437 12.80 27.33 -34.75
C PRO A 437 13.14 28.82 -34.65
N ASP A 438 12.85 29.61 -35.69
CA ASP A 438 13.10 31.04 -35.75
C ASP A 438 12.02 31.91 -35.06
N THR A 439 10.96 31.32 -34.52
CA THR A 439 9.92 32.03 -33.76
C THR A 439 10.48 32.60 -32.47
N LYS A 440 9.99 33.75 -32.02
CA LYS A 440 10.25 34.22 -30.65
C LYS A 440 9.67 33.27 -29.60
N ARG A 441 10.42 32.98 -28.54
CA ARG A 441 9.92 32.18 -27.40
C ARG A 441 8.63 32.74 -26.82
N ILE A 442 8.55 34.07 -26.66
CA ILE A 442 7.33 34.72 -26.16
C ILE A 442 6.11 34.54 -27.08
N SER A 443 6.31 34.41 -28.40
CA SER A 443 5.20 34.15 -29.33
C SER A 443 4.63 32.75 -29.11
N VAL A 444 5.50 31.75 -28.94
CA VAL A 444 5.08 30.37 -28.63
C VAL A 444 4.41 30.33 -27.26
N ALA A 445 5.04 30.92 -26.24
CA ALA A 445 4.52 30.93 -24.87
C ALA A 445 3.10 31.50 -24.77
N LYS A 446 2.85 32.66 -25.39
CA LYS A 446 1.51 33.25 -25.43
C LYS A 446 0.46 32.33 -26.04
N CYS A 447 0.83 31.55 -27.06
CA CYS A 447 -0.13 30.66 -27.72
C CYS A 447 -0.39 29.40 -26.90
N LEU A 448 0.65 28.82 -26.30
CA LEU A 448 0.51 27.68 -25.39
C LEU A 448 -0.30 28.06 -24.14
N ASP A 449 -0.07 29.23 -23.56
CA ASP A 449 -0.83 29.70 -22.41
C ASP A 449 -2.31 29.90 -22.74
N LYS A 450 -2.65 30.37 -23.95
CA LYS A 450 -4.03 30.51 -24.40
C LYS A 450 -4.71 29.16 -24.61
N GLU A 451 -4.01 28.19 -25.19
CA GLU A 451 -4.51 26.82 -25.34
C GLU A 451 -4.73 26.16 -23.97
N PHE A 452 -3.82 26.41 -23.02
CA PHE A 452 -3.96 25.94 -21.64
C PHE A 452 -5.20 26.53 -20.95
N VAL A 453 -5.41 27.84 -21.08
CA VAL A 453 -6.62 28.52 -20.58
C VAL A 453 -7.88 27.89 -21.17
N ASP A 454 -7.90 27.62 -22.48
CA ASP A 454 -9.03 26.96 -23.14
C ASP A 454 -9.28 25.57 -22.57
N PHE A 455 -8.24 24.78 -22.38
CA PHE A 455 -8.35 23.42 -21.87
C PHE A 455 -8.91 23.37 -20.45
N ILE A 456 -8.36 24.19 -19.55
CA ILE A 456 -8.77 24.23 -18.14
C ILE A 456 -10.21 24.74 -18.00
N LEU A 457 -10.57 25.81 -18.71
CA LEU A 457 -11.90 26.43 -18.61
C LEU A 457 -12.99 25.71 -19.40
N ASN A 458 -12.63 24.72 -20.23
CA ASN A 458 -13.60 23.81 -20.83
C ASN A 458 -14.31 22.95 -19.76
N THR A 459 -13.70 22.78 -18.58
CA THR A 459 -14.35 22.12 -17.43
C THR A 459 -14.98 23.17 -16.51
N THR A 460 -16.32 23.18 -16.45
CA THR A 460 -17.08 24.14 -15.61
C THR A 460 -16.67 24.00 -14.15
N GLY A 461 -16.47 25.12 -13.44
CA GLY A 461 -16.08 25.13 -12.03
C GLY A 461 -14.58 25.31 -11.78
N ASN A 462 -13.71 24.99 -12.76
CA ASN A 462 -12.29 25.31 -12.69
C ASN A 462 -12.06 26.83 -12.85
N ARG A 463 -11.04 27.35 -12.17
CA ARG A 463 -10.63 28.77 -12.27
C ARG A 463 -9.15 28.85 -12.54
N ILE A 464 -8.75 29.82 -13.36
CA ILE A 464 -7.34 30.07 -13.66
C ILE A 464 -6.97 31.52 -13.35
N GLY A 465 -5.81 31.70 -12.73
CA GLY A 465 -5.15 32.98 -12.50
C GLY A 465 -3.82 33.01 -13.24
N LEU A 466 -3.31 34.20 -13.53
CA LEU A 466 -2.10 34.40 -14.32
C LEU A 466 -1.07 35.19 -13.53
N VAL A 467 0.20 34.85 -13.69
CA VAL A 467 1.34 35.62 -13.17
C VAL A 467 2.38 35.75 -14.27
N ALA A 468 2.62 36.97 -14.74
CA ALA A 468 3.71 37.27 -15.65
C ALA A 468 4.88 37.90 -14.87
N TYR A 469 6.07 37.34 -15.03
CA TYR A 469 7.21 37.72 -14.21
C TYR A 469 8.46 38.07 -15.03
N SER A 470 9.22 39.02 -14.48
CA SER A 470 10.49 39.50 -14.99
C SER A 470 11.11 40.42 -13.93
N GLY A 471 12.44 40.48 -13.84
CA GLY A 471 13.17 41.37 -12.96
C GLY A 471 13.45 42.74 -13.59
N ASN A 472 12.74 43.78 -13.13
CA ASN A 472 12.94 45.17 -13.56
C ASN A 472 13.43 46.03 -12.39
N PRO A 473 14.51 46.81 -12.54
CA PRO A 473 15.33 46.99 -13.75
C PRO A 473 16.30 45.86 -14.05
N ASN A 474 16.61 45.68 -15.34
CA ASN A 474 17.49 44.62 -15.86
C ASN A 474 19.00 44.94 -15.71
N TYR A 475 19.36 45.82 -14.79
CA TYR A 475 20.75 46.21 -14.60
C TYR A 475 21.40 45.23 -13.62
N ILE A 476 22.52 44.63 -14.02
CA ILE A 476 23.38 43.90 -13.10
C ILE A 476 24.47 44.87 -12.63
N PRO A 477 24.58 45.19 -11.33
CA PRO A 477 23.71 44.78 -10.21
C PRO A 477 22.52 45.74 -9.94
N THR A 478 21.43 45.23 -9.35
CA THR A 478 20.24 46.03 -8.89
C THR A 478 19.79 45.65 -7.47
N ALA A 479 19.76 46.61 -6.52
CA ALA A 479 19.50 46.34 -5.08
C ALA A 479 18.02 46.07 -4.78
N SER A 480 17.13 46.43 -5.71
CA SER A 480 15.70 46.23 -5.64
C SER A 480 15.18 46.04 -7.06
N SER A 481 14.72 44.83 -7.37
CA SER A 481 14.16 44.44 -8.66
C SER A 481 12.75 43.92 -8.44
N THR A 482 11.77 44.53 -9.09
CA THR A 482 10.39 44.00 -9.08
C THR A 482 10.37 42.74 -9.92
N THR A 483 9.95 41.61 -9.36
CA THR A 483 9.91 40.33 -10.09
C THR A 483 8.58 40.10 -10.81
N ILE A 484 7.51 40.80 -10.43
CA ILE A 484 6.17 40.64 -11.00
C ILE A 484 5.86 41.83 -11.90
N VAL A 485 5.43 41.53 -13.12
CA VAL A 485 5.04 42.55 -14.10
C VAL A 485 3.53 42.69 -14.16
N SER A 486 2.81 41.57 -14.20
CA SER A 486 1.35 41.57 -14.15
C SER A 486 0.80 40.32 -13.48
N THR A 487 -0.42 40.45 -12.96
CA THR A 487 -1.17 39.36 -12.33
C THR A 487 -2.62 39.46 -12.74
N TYR A 488 -3.28 38.31 -12.86
CA TYR A 488 -4.71 38.22 -13.11
C TYR A 488 -5.34 37.25 -12.09
N ASP A 489 -6.33 37.73 -11.34
CA ASP A 489 -7.00 36.94 -10.30
C ASP A 489 -7.71 35.70 -10.87
N LEU A 490 -7.94 34.70 -10.02
CA LEU A 490 -8.65 33.47 -10.38
C LEU A 490 -10.00 33.79 -11.05
N SER A 491 -10.15 33.38 -12.30
CA SER A 491 -11.29 33.74 -13.14
C SER A 491 -11.72 32.58 -14.04
N THR A 492 -12.97 32.66 -14.49
CA THR A 492 -13.57 31.80 -15.52
C THR A 492 -13.76 32.55 -16.84
N ASN A 493 -13.40 33.84 -16.91
CA ASN A 493 -13.58 34.66 -18.10
C ASN A 493 -12.40 34.46 -19.08
N ASN A 494 -12.59 33.49 -19.97
CA ASN A 494 -11.62 33.11 -21.00
C ASN A 494 -11.12 34.32 -21.82
N VAL A 495 -12.02 35.24 -22.23
CA VAL A 495 -11.66 36.39 -23.07
C VAL A 495 -10.71 37.34 -22.35
N SER A 496 -10.97 37.67 -21.09
CA SER A 496 -10.14 38.62 -20.34
C SER A 496 -8.78 38.03 -19.95
N LEU A 497 -8.71 36.74 -19.66
CA LEU A 497 -7.45 36.02 -19.43
C LEU A 497 -6.57 36.04 -20.69
N LYS A 498 -7.14 35.75 -21.86
CA LYS A 498 -6.39 35.80 -23.13
C LYS A 498 -5.90 37.20 -23.48
N ASN A 499 -6.68 38.23 -23.16
CA ASN A 499 -6.27 39.63 -23.35
C ASN A 499 -5.08 40.00 -22.45
N GLU A 500 -5.02 39.47 -21.22
CA GLU A 500 -3.88 39.65 -20.33
C GLU A 500 -2.61 38.99 -20.93
N ILE A 501 -2.71 37.75 -21.40
CA ILE A 501 -1.62 37.04 -22.07
C ILE A 501 -1.12 37.80 -23.31
N ASP A 502 -2.03 38.39 -24.08
CA ASP A 502 -1.67 39.21 -25.23
C ASP A 502 -0.81 40.44 -24.88
N SER A 503 -0.93 40.95 -23.65
CA SER A 503 -0.18 42.11 -23.17
C SER A 503 1.30 41.81 -22.86
N TYR A 504 1.70 40.53 -22.76
CA TYR A 504 3.05 40.17 -22.34
C TYR A 504 4.12 40.67 -23.31
N ASN A 505 5.18 41.26 -22.79
CA ASN A 505 6.28 41.78 -23.59
C ASN A 505 7.61 41.37 -22.96
N PRO A 506 8.56 40.83 -23.75
CA PRO A 506 9.81 40.35 -23.22
C PRO A 506 10.71 41.52 -22.78
N GLY A 507 11.30 41.42 -21.60
CA GLY A 507 12.26 42.38 -21.08
C GLY A 507 12.58 42.09 -19.62
N GLY A 508 13.75 42.50 -19.14
CA GLY A 508 14.15 42.29 -17.74
C GLY A 508 14.88 40.99 -17.46
N ALA A 509 15.18 40.78 -16.18
CA ALA A 509 15.86 39.60 -15.63
C ALA A 509 14.84 38.48 -15.31
N THR A 510 15.30 37.34 -14.78
CA THR A 510 14.49 36.13 -14.55
C THR A 510 14.32 35.89 -13.03
N GLY A 511 13.14 36.25 -12.50
CA GLY A 511 12.82 36.24 -11.06
C GLY A 511 11.83 35.15 -10.63
N VAL A 512 12.19 33.89 -10.84
CA VAL A 512 11.32 32.70 -10.64
C VAL A 512 10.72 32.63 -9.22
N CYS A 513 11.54 32.82 -8.18
CA CYS A 513 11.10 32.73 -6.79
C CYS A 513 9.94 33.70 -6.49
N GLY A 514 9.99 34.92 -7.03
CA GLY A 514 8.97 35.94 -6.80
C GLY A 514 7.66 35.58 -7.48
N ALA A 515 7.73 34.92 -8.63
CA ALA A 515 6.57 34.42 -9.36
C ALA A 515 5.84 33.32 -8.57
N ILE A 516 6.58 32.35 -8.04
CA ILE A 516 6.02 31.28 -7.19
C ILE A 516 5.44 31.86 -5.90
N ARG A 517 6.12 32.83 -5.26
CA ARG A 517 5.57 33.56 -4.10
C ARG A 517 4.23 34.19 -4.41
N GLN A 518 4.14 34.90 -5.54
CA GLN A 518 2.91 35.58 -5.92
C GLN A 518 1.79 34.57 -6.18
N ALA A 519 2.07 33.45 -6.84
CA ALA A 519 1.10 32.38 -7.03
C ALA A 519 0.61 31.78 -5.70
N ARG A 520 1.51 31.48 -4.76
CA ARG A 520 1.16 31.05 -3.40
C ARG A 520 0.25 32.05 -2.69
N ILE A 521 0.58 33.35 -2.76
CA ILE A 521 -0.22 34.42 -2.16
C ILE A 521 -1.63 34.46 -2.77
N MET A 522 -1.73 34.41 -4.11
CA MET A 522 -3.01 34.42 -4.82
C MET A 522 -3.88 33.23 -4.41
N LEU A 523 -3.31 32.01 -4.37
CA LEU A 523 -4.03 30.81 -3.94
C LEU A 523 -4.47 30.91 -2.46
N GLY A 524 -3.60 31.38 -1.57
CA GLY A 524 -3.96 31.56 -0.16
C GLY A 524 -5.07 32.59 0.08
N GLN A 525 -5.21 33.59 -0.79
CA GLN A 525 -6.21 34.65 -0.68
C GLN A 525 -7.52 34.34 -1.41
N GLN A 526 -7.45 33.63 -2.53
CA GLN A 526 -8.56 33.50 -3.49
C GLN A 526 -9.11 32.06 -3.59
N SER A 527 -8.37 31.07 -3.08
CA SER A 527 -8.77 29.66 -3.00
C SER A 527 -9.19 29.28 -1.56
N ASN A 528 -9.51 28.01 -1.35
CA ASN A 528 -9.83 27.46 -0.03
C ASN A 528 -9.39 25.99 0.07
N SER A 529 -9.60 25.36 1.23
CA SER A 529 -9.15 23.98 1.49
C SER A 529 -9.96 22.91 0.76
N SER A 530 -11.17 23.20 0.29
CA SER A 530 -11.98 22.24 -0.46
C SER A 530 -11.62 22.17 -1.94
N ARG A 531 -10.83 23.12 -2.47
CA ARG A 531 -10.41 23.17 -3.88
C ARG A 531 -9.03 22.55 -4.07
N GLN A 532 -8.85 21.86 -5.18
CA GLN A 532 -7.52 21.44 -5.62
C GLN A 532 -6.76 22.63 -6.18
N LYS A 533 -5.45 22.69 -5.95
CA LYS A 533 -4.63 23.85 -6.31
C LYS A 533 -3.41 23.41 -7.11
N PHE A 534 -3.13 24.15 -8.18
CA PHE A 534 -2.01 23.86 -9.06
C PHE A 534 -1.26 25.15 -9.41
N ILE A 535 0.05 25.04 -9.56
CA ILE A 535 0.91 26.08 -10.10
C ILE A 535 1.65 25.47 -11.30
N VAL A 536 1.55 26.11 -12.46
CA VAL A 536 2.26 25.69 -13.67
C VAL A 536 3.27 26.77 -14.02
N LEU A 537 4.55 26.48 -13.83
CA LEU A 537 5.66 27.42 -14.08
C LEU A 537 6.29 27.18 -15.45
N MET A 538 6.36 28.20 -16.28
CA MET A 538 7.11 28.23 -17.53
C MET A 538 8.30 29.18 -17.45
N THR A 539 9.48 28.76 -17.92
CA THR A 539 10.66 29.63 -18.06
C THR A 539 11.63 29.19 -19.16
N ASP A 540 12.30 30.14 -19.80
CA ASP A 540 13.37 29.89 -20.78
C ASP A 540 14.79 30.13 -20.24
N GLY A 541 14.92 30.46 -18.95
CA GLY A 541 16.17 30.97 -18.41
C GLY A 541 16.43 30.55 -16.96
N LEU A 542 17.69 30.68 -16.56
CA LEU A 542 18.12 30.48 -15.17
C LEU A 542 17.73 31.67 -14.30
N ALA A 543 17.30 31.40 -13.07
CA ALA A 543 17.00 32.42 -12.09
C ALA A 543 18.25 33.29 -11.80
N ASN A 544 18.10 34.61 -11.97
CA ASN A 544 19.16 35.59 -11.73
C ASN A 544 18.70 36.80 -10.90
N VAL A 545 17.44 36.79 -10.43
CA VAL A 545 16.93 37.69 -9.39
C VAL A 545 16.72 36.89 -8.12
N GLN A 546 17.45 37.24 -7.08
CA GLN A 546 17.28 36.67 -5.74
C GLN A 546 16.06 37.28 -5.06
N CYS A 547 15.30 36.48 -4.30
CA CYS A 547 14.18 37.01 -3.55
C CYS A 547 14.60 37.55 -2.18
N SER A 548 13.78 38.44 -1.60
CA SER A 548 14.07 38.97 -0.26
C SER A 548 14.07 37.84 0.78
N PRO A 549 15.16 37.64 1.54
CA PRO A 549 15.20 36.65 2.61
C PRO A 549 14.47 37.13 3.87
N THR A 550 14.28 38.46 4.02
CA THR A 550 13.70 39.07 5.22
C THR A 550 12.18 39.16 5.19
N ASN A 551 11.57 39.12 4.00
CA ASN A 551 10.12 39.11 3.82
C ASN A 551 9.72 38.06 2.79
N GLU A 552 9.15 36.96 3.28
CA GLU A 552 8.73 35.81 2.48
C GLU A 552 7.54 36.08 1.55
N ASN A 553 6.83 37.19 1.75
CA ASN A 553 5.73 37.63 0.87
C ASN A 553 6.16 38.78 -0.05
N SER A 554 7.43 39.20 -0.01
CA SER A 554 7.94 40.24 -0.91
C SER A 554 8.14 39.69 -2.32
N THR A 555 7.55 40.38 -3.30
CA THR A 555 7.80 40.24 -4.74
C THR A 555 8.84 41.23 -5.26
N ILE A 556 9.52 41.92 -4.34
CA ILE A 556 10.73 42.69 -4.61
C ILE A 556 11.92 41.82 -4.24
N GLY A 557 12.78 41.59 -5.23
CA GLY A 557 14.03 40.86 -5.13
C GLY A 557 15.25 41.76 -5.34
N CYS A 558 16.41 41.15 -5.57
CA CYS A 558 17.68 41.81 -5.81
C CYS A 558 18.46 41.07 -6.90
N ILE A 559 19.09 41.82 -7.80
CA ILE A 559 19.99 41.29 -8.83
C ILE A 559 21.41 41.49 -8.34
N SER A 560 22.09 40.40 -8.04
CA SER A 560 23.41 40.41 -7.42
C SER A 560 24.51 40.92 -8.35
N ARG A 561 25.64 41.36 -7.77
CA ARG A 561 26.85 41.67 -8.54
C ARG A 561 27.49 40.41 -9.11
N LEU A 562 28.31 40.59 -10.14
CA LEU A 562 29.32 39.61 -10.51
C LEU A 562 30.22 39.33 -9.31
N CYS A 563 30.54 38.05 -9.13
CA CYS A 563 31.45 37.63 -8.08
C CYS A 563 32.84 38.28 -8.22
N PRO A 564 33.63 38.39 -7.13
CA PRO A 564 33.34 37.96 -5.74
C PRO A 564 32.52 38.97 -4.92
N ASP A 565 31.99 40.03 -5.51
CA ASP A 565 31.32 41.09 -4.77
C ASP A 565 29.89 40.70 -4.36
N THR A 566 29.71 40.31 -3.10
CA THR A 566 28.42 39.95 -2.51
C THR A 566 27.70 41.12 -1.84
N SER A 567 28.27 42.34 -1.88
CA SER A 567 27.89 43.44 -0.97
C SER A 567 26.55 44.11 -1.29
N TYR A 568 25.90 43.75 -2.40
CA TYR A 568 24.78 44.51 -2.95
C TYR A 568 23.39 43.93 -2.64
N CYS A 569 23.30 42.61 -2.41
CA CYS A 569 22.07 41.96 -1.93
C CYS A 569 22.31 41.51 -0.48
N SER A 570 21.48 41.98 0.45
CA SER A 570 21.60 41.59 1.86
C SER A 570 21.39 40.07 2.01
N GLU A 571 22.39 39.37 2.56
CA GLU A 571 22.42 37.90 2.71
C GLU A 571 22.40 37.14 1.37
N GLY A 572 22.74 37.81 0.26
CA GLY A 572 22.64 37.27 -1.09
C GLY A 572 23.89 36.66 -1.70
N GLY A 573 23.68 35.74 -2.65
CA GLY A 573 24.73 35.19 -3.51
C GLY A 573 25.16 36.20 -4.59
N CYS A 574 26.22 35.93 -5.35
CA CYS A 574 26.65 36.74 -6.50
C CYS A 574 26.38 35.99 -7.82
N LEU A 575 26.29 36.72 -8.94
CA LEU A 575 26.15 36.12 -10.27
C LEU A 575 27.50 35.54 -10.72
N TYR A 576 27.52 34.27 -11.08
CA TYR A 576 28.69 33.57 -11.58
C TYR A 576 28.71 33.58 -13.11
N ARG A 577 29.85 33.96 -13.67
CA ARG A 577 30.27 33.60 -15.03
C ARG A 577 31.13 32.35 -14.90
N VAL A 578 30.92 31.33 -15.76
CA VAL A 578 31.61 30.02 -15.62
C VAL A 578 33.14 30.18 -15.62
N ALA A 579 33.70 31.22 -16.25
CA ALA A 579 35.02 31.75 -15.90
C ALA A 579 35.11 33.29 -16.15
N GLU A 580 35.71 34.00 -15.19
CA GLU A 580 35.93 35.46 -15.24
C GLU A 580 36.92 35.88 -16.34
N ASP A 581 36.99 37.19 -16.61
CA ASP A 581 37.90 37.84 -17.57
C ASP A 581 39.37 37.56 -17.21
N VAL A 582 39.95 36.64 -17.96
CA VAL A 582 41.27 36.05 -17.77
C VAL A 582 42.35 36.81 -18.55
N GLY A 583 42.04 38.01 -19.04
CA GLY A 583 42.96 38.88 -19.76
C GLY A 583 43.08 38.54 -21.25
N TYR A 584 43.53 39.51 -22.05
CA TYR A 584 43.61 39.37 -23.50
C TYR A 584 44.44 38.15 -23.93
N ARG A 585 43.88 37.36 -24.85
CA ARG A 585 44.45 36.16 -25.48
C ARG A 585 44.72 35.05 -24.48
N SER A 586 43.65 34.59 -23.87
CA SER A 586 43.69 33.63 -22.77
C SER A 586 43.92 32.22 -23.27
N THR A 587 44.91 31.55 -22.68
CA THR A 587 45.33 30.20 -23.07
C THR A 587 45.26 29.28 -21.85
N PRO A 588 44.24 28.41 -21.76
CA PRO A 588 43.99 27.61 -20.56
C PRO A 588 44.87 26.35 -20.49
N ALA A 589 45.38 26.06 -19.31
CA ALA A 589 45.99 24.78 -18.95
C ALA A 589 45.36 24.22 -17.68
N LEU A 590 45.08 22.92 -17.65
CA LEU A 590 44.41 22.25 -16.54
C LEU A 590 45.32 21.23 -15.85
N ALA A 591 45.22 21.16 -14.52
CA ALA A 591 45.90 20.16 -13.71
C ALA A 591 44.98 19.71 -12.56
N PHE A 592 44.72 18.42 -12.45
CA PHE A 592 44.02 17.88 -11.29
C PHE A 592 44.99 17.66 -10.13
N ASN A 593 44.64 18.13 -8.94
CA ASN A 593 45.39 17.91 -7.71
C ASN A 593 46.83 18.48 -7.70
N LEU A 594 47.02 19.67 -8.31
CA LEU A 594 48.33 20.36 -8.34
C LEU A 594 48.88 20.61 -6.92
N THR A 595 48.02 20.98 -5.97
CA THR A 595 48.41 21.37 -4.60
C THR A 595 48.10 20.30 -3.55
N GLY A 596 47.68 19.09 -3.94
CA GLY A 596 47.34 18.02 -2.98
C GLY A 596 45.98 18.20 -2.29
N ASP A 597 45.05 18.95 -2.87
CA ASP A 597 43.73 19.27 -2.33
C ASP A 597 42.55 18.64 -3.09
N ASP A 598 42.83 17.68 -3.98
CA ASP A 598 41.85 16.98 -4.82
C ASP A 598 40.96 17.91 -5.66
N ARG A 599 41.49 19.07 -6.06
CA ARG A 599 40.78 20.04 -6.90
C ARG A 599 41.47 20.24 -8.24
N TRP A 600 40.67 20.57 -9.26
CA TRP A 600 41.19 21.05 -10.53
C TRP A 600 41.79 22.44 -10.38
N THR A 601 42.95 22.66 -10.98
CA THR A 601 43.62 23.96 -11.13
C THR A 601 43.59 24.35 -12.59
N LEU A 602 43.22 25.60 -12.87
CA LEU A 602 43.30 26.23 -14.18
C LEU A 602 44.39 27.32 -14.13
N ILE A 603 45.35 27.25 -15.04
CA ILE A 603 46.34 28.30 -15.27
C ILE A 603 46.11 28.86 -16.66
N SER A 604 45.79 30.15 -16.74
CA SER A 604 45.60 30.88 -17.99
C SER A 604 46.86 31.68 -18.30
N GLY A 605 47.43 31.48 -19.49
CA GLY A 605 48.40 32.42 -20.06
C GLY A 605 47.70 33.66 -20.63
N GLU A 606 48.47 34.73 -20.84
CA GLU A 606 48.00 36.04 -21.27
C GLU A 606 48.94 36.66 -22.32
N SER A 607 48.43 37.65 -23.06
CA SER A 607 49.18 38.36 -24.11
C SER A 607 50.48 39.03 -23.66
N GLY A 608 50.55 39.43 -22.39
CA GLY A 608 51.70 40.09 -21.79
C GLY A 608 52.74 39.16 -21.19
N GLY A 609 52.67 37.84 -21.45
CA GLY A 609 53.62 36.86 -20.90
C GLY A 609 53.35 36.47 -19.45
N THR A 610 52.29 37.02 -18.84
CA THR A 610 51.85 36.78 -17.46
C THR A 610 50.91 35.57 -17.34
N PHE A 611 50.67 35.11 -16.11
CA PHE A 611 49.81 33.95 -15.83
C PHE A 611 48.77 34.29 -14.75
N LYS A 612 47.55 33.74 -14.90
CA LYS A 612 46.49 33.79 -13.89
C LYS A 612 46.08 32.40 -13.44
N GLY A 613 45.88 32.23 -12.14
CA GLY A 613 45.59 30.95 -11.51
C GLY A 613 44.18 30.88 -10.92
N TYR A 614 43.57 29.70 -11.03
CA TYR A 614 42.24 29.40 -10.50
C TYR A 614 42.17 27.98 -9.95
N TYR A 615 41.25 27.72 -9.02
CA TYR A 615 40.85 26.36 -8.64
C TYR A 615 39.34 26.14 -8.83
N TRP A 616 38.94 24.91 -9.15
CA TRP A 616 37.54 24.51 -9.24
C TRP A 616 37.01 24.19 -7.83
N ASN A 617 35.92 24.84 -7.42
CA ASN A 617 35.29 24.61 -6.11
C ASN A 617 34.05 23.68 -6.19
N TYR A 618 33.93 22.89 -7.26
CA TYR A 618 32.76 22.07 -7.63
C TYR A 618 31.59 22.82 -8.27
N THR A 619 31.53 24.15 -8.16
CA THR A 619 30.48 24.95 -8.81
C THR A 619 31.03 25.97 -9.83
N LYS A 620 32.27 26.44 -9.66
CA LYS A 620 32.91 27.46 -10.48
C LYS A 620 34.44 27.50 -10.34
N TRP A 621 35.09 28.22 -11.24
CA TRP A 621 36.50 28.61 -11.11
C TRP A 621 36.67 29.79 -10.15
N ILE A 622 37.53 29.64 -9.15
CA ILE A 622 37.89 30.66 -8.16
C ILE A 622 39.30 31.15 -8.40
N THR A 623 39.48 32.46 -8.59
CA THR A 623 40.80 33.08 -8.72
C THR A 623 41.65 32.82 -7.48
N ASP A 624 42.86 32.32 -7.68
CA ASP A 624 43.81 31.98 -6.63
C ASP A 624 45.25 32.19 -7.14
N SER A 625 45.85 33.31 -6.72
CA SER A 625 47.21 33.68 -7.12
C SER A 625 48.27 32.71 -6.59
N SER A 626 47.97 31.89 -5.57
CA SER A 626 48.90 30.88 -5.09
C SER A 626 49.16 29.78 -6.12
N ARG A 627 48.23 29.54 -7.05
CA ARG A 627 48.34 28.54 -8.13
C ARG A 627 49.37 28.89 -9.19
N VAL A 628 49.70 30.17 -9.30
CA VAL A 628 50.69 30.72 -10.24
C VAL A 628 51.88 31.36 -9.53
N ALA A 629 52.00 31.17 -8.21
CA ALA A 629 53.14 31.67 -7.46
C ALA A 629 54.45 31.16 -8.08
N GLY A 630 55.41 32.06 -8.33
CA GLY A 630 56.69 31.72 -8.96
C GLY A 630 56.70 31.72 -10.49
N LEU A 631 55.54 31.80 -11.16
CA LEU A 631 55.48 32.08 -12.60
C LEU A 631 55.71 33.59 -12.82
N GLY A 632 56.85 33.93 -13.41
CA GLY A 632 57.17 35.30 -13.83
C GLY A 632 56.59 35.63 -15.20
N ASP A 633 56.77 36.88 -15.62
CA ASP A 633 56.53 37.31 -17.01
C ASP A 633 57.58 36.66 -17.94
N ILE A 634 57.14 35.87 -18.91
CA ILE A 634 57.99 35.20 -19.91
C ILE A 634 58.15 36.00 -21.21
N GLY A 635 57.72 37.26 -21.24
CA GLY A 635 57.88 38.18 -22.38
C GLY A 635 56.56 38.43 -23.10
N SER A 636 56.48 38.11 -24.40
CA SER A 636 55.23 38.33 -25.16
C SER A 636 54.51 37.02 -25.35
N ARG A 637 53.27 36.98 -24.81
CA ARG A 637 52.37 35.82 -24.80
C ARG A 637 52.88 34.62 -24.02
N SER A 638 52.09 34.16 -23.07
CA SER A 638 52.26 32.86 -22.47
C SER A 638 51.21 31.89 -22.97
N ASN A 639 51.63 30.68 -23.34
CA ASN A 639 50.75 29.60 -23.73
C ASN A 639 51.11 28.31 -22.97
N PRO A 640 50.60 28.13 -21.74
CA PRO A 640 51.02 27.04 -20.86
C PRO A 640 50.45 25.69 -21.30
N ALA A 641 51.24 24.64 -21.09
CA ALA A 641 50.82 23.25 -21.04
C ALA A 641 51.35 22.62 -19.75
N ILE A 642 50.55 21.78 -19.10
CA ILE A 642 50.89 21.19 -17.80
C ILE A 642 50.74 19.68 -17.87
N ALA A 643 51.72 18.95 -17.33
CA ALA A 643 51.68 17.51 -17.20
C ALA A 643 52.44 17.05 -15.95
N PHE A 644 51.97 15.96 -15.33
CA PHE A 644 52.63 15.37 -14.17
C PHE A 644 53.75 14.42 -14.60
N ASN A 645 54.92 14.54 -13.99
CA ASN A 645 56.02 13.59 -14.10
C ASN A 645 56.60 13.43 -15.52
N VAL A 646 56.81 14.54 -16.23
CA VAL A 646 57.38 14.53 -17.59
C VAL A 646 58.82 13.99 -17.63
N THR A 647 59.67 14.41 -16.69
CA THR A 647 61.09 14.01 -16.62
C THR A 647 61.35 12.77 -15.76
N GLY A 648 60.32 12.20 -15.13
CA GLY A 648 60.46 11.04 -14.25
C GLY A 648 60.82 11.35 -12.78
N ASP A 649 60.76 12.62 -12.34
CA ASP A 649 61.09 13.05 -10.98
C ASP A 649 59.91 13.27 -10.04
N GLY A 650 58.69 12.99 -10.49
CA GLY A 650 57.47 13.10 -9.68
C GLY A 650 56.96 14.53 -9.49
N PHE A 651 57.45 15.51 -10.26
CA PHE A 651 56.94 16.88 -10.21
C PHE A 651 55.98 17.20 -11.37
N TRP A 652 55.06 18.13 -11.12
CA TRP A 652 54.31 18.79 -12.20
C TRP A 652 55.27 19.65 -13.02
N THR A 653 55.23 19.48 -14.35
CA THR A 653 55.97 20.28 -15.32
C THR A 653 55.01 21.20 -16.05
N LEU A 654 55.37 22.48 -16.14
CA LEU A 654 54.71 23.45 -17.00
C LEU A 654 55.70 23.89 -18.07
N ILE A 655 55.30 23.77 -19.34
CA ILE A 655 56.03 24.34 -20.47
C ILE A 655 55.12 25.39 -21.08
N SER A 656 55.61 26.63 -21.21
CA SER A 656 54.87 27.71 -21.84
C SER A 656 55.56 28.13 -23.12
N GLY A 657 54.80 28.19 -24.22
CA GLY A 657 55.30 28.78 -25.47
C GLY A 657 55.12 30.30 -25.50
N ASP A 658 55.93 30.98 -26.31
CA ASP A 658 55.92 32.44 -26.46
C ASP A 658 55.55 32.93 -27.88
N TYR A 659 55.52 34.27 -28.06
CA TYR A 659 55.32 34.92 -29.35
C TYR A 659 56.38 34.55 -30.39
N TYR A 660 57.63 34.40 -29.98
CA TYR A 660 58.80 34.25 -30.85
C TYR A 660 59.08 32.80 -31.24
N GLY A 661 58.36 31.83 -30.67
CA GLY A 661 58.54 30.41 -30.93
C GLY A 661 59.42 29.68 -29.90
N ASN A 662 59.77 30.34 -28.79
CA ASN A 662 60.56 29.76 -27.71
C ASN A 662 59.66 29.11 -26.65
N PHE A 663 60.29 28.30 -25.79
CA PHE A 663 59.64 27.61 -24.69
C PHE A 663 60.30 27.90 -23.34
N ASP A 664 59.48 28.21 -22.34
CA ASP A 664 59.89 28.40 -20.95
C ASP A 664 59.41 27.24 -20.08
N GLY A 665 60.36 26.62 -19.35
CA GLY A 665 60.12 25.44 -18.52
C GLY A 665 60.08 25.74 -17.03
N PHE A 666 59.13 25.12 -16.33
CA PHE A 666 58.95 25.24 -14.89
C PHE A 666 58.59 23.89 -14.25
N TYR A 667 58.92 23.71 -12.97
CA TYR A 667 58.39 22.62 -12.15
C TYR A 667 57.72 23.15 -10.88
N TRP A 668 56.70 22.45 -10.38
CA TRP A 668 56.01 22.80 -9.14
C TRP A 668 56.76 22.23 -7.92
N SER A 669 57.21 23.09 -7.01
CA SER A 669 57.96 22.68 -5.80
C SER A 669 57.08 22.14 -4.67
N GLY A 670 55.76 22.12 -4.86
CA GLY A 670 54.76 21.90 -3.80
C GLY A 670 54.15 23.19 -3.24
N SER A 671 54.75 24.35 -3.50
CA SER A 671 54.25 25.66 -3.03
C SER A 671 54.38 26.80 -4.04
N GLN A 672 55.26 26.67 -5.03
CA GLN A 672 55.45 27.63 -6.12
C GLN A 672 56.05 26.95 -7.35
N TRP A 673 55.91 27.58 -8.52
CA TRP A 673 56.61 27.23 -9.75
C TRP A 673 58.04 27.73 -9.71
N VAL A 674 58.98 26.89 -10.13
CA VAL A 674 60.42 27.18 -10.20
C VAL A 674 60.86 27.02 -11.64
N SER A 675 61.47 28.06 -12.21
CA SER A 675 62.01 28.03 -13.57
C SER A 675 63.16 27.01 -13.67
N ASP A 676 63.12 26.19 -14.71
CA ASP A 676 64.05 25.09 -14.95
C ASP A 676 64.22 24.84 -16.46
N SER A 677 65.33 25.33 -17.00
CA SER A 677 65.64 25.20 -18.43
C SER A 677 65.89 23.76 -18.87
N SER A 678 66.12 22.81 -17.95
CA SER A 678 66.27 21.40 -18.31
C SER A 678 64.97 20.80 -18.84
N ARG A 679 63.79 21.34 -18.46
CA ARG A 679 62.47 20.90 -18.93
C ARG A 679 62.19 21.19 -20.39
N VAL A 680 62.88 22.18 -20.95
CA VAL A 680 62.74 22.61 -22.35
C VAL A 680 64.00 22.30 -23.17
N SER A 681 64.96 21.58 -22.60
CA SER A 681 66.18 21.18 -23.31
C SER A 681 65.83 20.39 -24.57
N GLY A 682 66.36 20.82 -25.71
CA GLY A 682 66.09 20.19 -27.02
C GLY A 682 64.87 20.72 -27.76
N LEU A 683 64.04 21.57 -27.15
CA LEU A 683 63.02 22.35 -27.86
C LEU A 683 63.71 23.54 -28.55
N GLY A 684 63.59 23.61 -29.87
CA GLY A 684 64.06 24.73 -30.69
C GLY A 684 62.92 25.71 -31.03
N ASP A 685 63.25 26.76 -31.76
CA ASP A 685 62.26 27.69 -32.34
C ASP A 685 61.34 26.94 -33.33
N VAL A 686 60.03 26.93 -33.05
CA VAL A 686 58.97 26.30 -33.86
C VAL A 686 58.20 27.31 -34.73
N GLY A 687 58.72 28.53 -34.86
CA GLY A 687 58.02 29.65 -35.49
C GLY A 687 57.15 30.42 -34.49
N SER A 688 56.67 31.61 -34.91
CA SER A 688 55.95 32.49 -34.00
C SER A 688 54.69 31.83 -33.41
N TYR A 689 54.39 32.12 -32.14
CA TYR A 689 53.23 31.59 -31.40
C TYR A 689 53.25 30.09 -31.13
N SER A 690 54.35 29.60 -30.56
CA SER A 690 54.45 28.24 -30.05
C SER A 690 53.31 27.94 -29.06
N ALA A 691 52.57 26.86 -29.32
CA ALA A 691 51.40 26.44 -28.56
C ALA A 691 51.51 24.97 -28.12
N PRO A 692 52.24 24.67 -27.03
CA PRO A 692 52.51 23.29 -26.63
C PRO A 692 51.28 22.55 -26.08
N THR A 693 51.27 21.22 -26.23
CA THR A 693 50.37 20.29 -25.53
C THR A 693 51.06 18.94 -25.35
N PHE A 694 50.65 18.15 -24.34
CA PHE A 694 51.31 16.90 -23.97
C PHE A 694 50.44 15.67 -24.26
N ALA A 695 51.09 14.55 -24.58
CA ALA A 695 50.51 13.22 -24.54
C ALA A 695 51.52 12.23 -23.98
N PHE A 696 51.12 11.43 -22.99
CA PHE A 696 51.94 10.32 -22.52
C PHE A 696 51.61 9.05 -23.30
N ASN A 697 52.63 8.36 -23.82
CA ASN A 697 52.48 7.09 -24.50
C ASN A 697 51.62 7.15 -25.79
N LEU A 698 51.75 8.23 -26.58
CA LEU A 698 51.02 8.39 -27.85
C LEU A 698 51.28 7.23 -28.83
N THR A 699 52.54 6.78 -28.95
CA THR A 699 52.95 5.71 -29.89
C THR A 699 53.03 4.32 -29.26
N GLY A 700 52.68 4.16 -27.99
CA GLY A 700 52.84 2.88 -27.28
C GLY A 700 54.26 2.62 -26.72
N ASN A 701 55.17 3.58 -26.81
CA ASN A 701 56.58 3.44 -26.39
C ASN A 701 56.87 3.90 -24.95
N ASN A 702 55.85 4.25 -24.17
CA ASN A 702 55.95 4.81 -22.81
C ASN A 702 56.80 6.11 -22.74
N ASP A 703 56.78 6.93 -23.79
CA ASP A 703 57.44 8.23 -23.86
C ASP A 703 56.44 9.39 -23.78
N TRP A 704 56.92 10.56 -23.35
CA TRP A 704 56.17 11.80 -23.47
C TRP A 704 56.31 12.36 -24.87
N THR A 705 55.18 12.71 -25.49
CA THR A 705 55.10 13.47 -26.74
C THR A 705 54.67 14.90 -26.43
N LEU A 706 55.34 15.87 -27.06
CA LEU A 706 54.92 17.27 -27.09
C LEU A 706 54.56 17.62 -28.53
N VAL A 707 53.37 18.18 -28.73
CA VAL A 707 52.94 18.77 -30.00
C VAL A 707 52.82 20.27 -29.78
N SER A 708 53.42 21.06 -30.64
CA SER A 708 53.30 22.52 -30.61
C SER A 708 52.63 23.03 -31.87
N GLY A 709 51.59 23.86 -31.73
CA GLY A 709 51.06 24.65 -32.84
C GLY A 709 51.89 25.92 -33.08
N ALA A 710 51.68 26.54 -34.24
CA ALA A 710 52.42 27.71 -34.72
C ALA A 710 51.52 28.73 -35.44
N TYR A 711 52.07 29.92 -35.71
CA TYR A 711 51.37 31.02 -36.39
C TYR A 711 50.77 30.63 -37.74
N ASP A 712 51.52 29.88 -38.53
CA ASP A 712 51.20 29.55 -39.92
C ASP A 712 50.18 28.41 -40.04
N GLY A 713 49.75 27.83 -38.91
CA GLY A 713 48.80 26.72 -38.86
C GLY A 713 49.43 25.34 -38.86
N ASN A 714 50.76 25.26 -38.91
CA ASN A 714 51.51 23.99 -38.84
C ASN A 714 51.67 23.48 -37.40
N PHE A 715 52.23 22.27 -37.28
CA PHE A 715 52.47 21.60 -36.00
C PHE A 715 53.88 20.99 -35.95
N ASP A 716 54.53 21.13 -34.81
CA ASP A 716 55.85 20.56 -34.53
C ASP A 716 55.75 19.47 -33.45
N GLY A 717 56.34 18.32 -33.74
CA GLY A 717 56.29 17.13 -32.88
C GLY A 717 57.64 16.83 -32.22
N PHE A 718 57.61 16.47 -30.94
CA PHE A 718 58.77 16.08 -30.15
C PHE A 718 58.47 14.88 -29.26
N TYR A 719 59.48 14.09 -28.93
CA TYR A 719 59.40 13.11 -27.84
C TYR A 719 60.51 13.34 -26.80
N TRP A 720 60.22 13.00 -25.55
CA TRP A 720 61.20 13.07 -24.46
C TRP A 720 62.11 11.84 -24.46
N SER A 721 63.41 12.05 -24.64
CA SER A 721 64.41 10.97 -24.69
C SER A 721 64.81 10.43 -23.31
N GLY A 722 64.32 11.04 -22.22
CA GLY A 722 64.81 10.82 -20.85
C GLY A 722 65.70 11.94 -20.33
N SER A 723 66.31 12.74 -21.21
CA SER A 723 67.16 13.89 -20.82
C SER A 723 66.92 15.18 -21.61
N GLN A 724 66.32 15.09 -22.79
CA GLN A 724 66.00 16.23 -23.67
C GLN A 724 64.85 15.87 -24.63
N TRP A 725 64.17 16.89 -25.15
CA TRP A 725 63.22 16.77 -26.24
C TRP A 725 63.95 16.52 -27.57
N VAL A 726 63.43 15.61 -28.37
CA VAL A 726 63.95 15.28 -29.70
C VAL A 726 62.84 15.49 -30.71
N SER A 727 63.10 16.33 -31.72
CA SER A 727 62.15 16.57 -32.81
C SER A 727 61.87 15.27 -33.58
N ASP A 728 60.59 15.01 -33.81
CA ASP A 728 60.09 13.81 -34.47
C ASP A 728 58.80 14.12 -35.23
N SER A 729 58.93 14.31 -36.54
CA SER A 729 57.81 14.62 -37.43
C SER A 729 56.77 13.50 -37.51
N SER A 730 57.09 12.27 -37.07
CA SER A 730 56.10 11.19 -37.04
C SER A 730 54.99 11.44 -36.02
N ARG A 731 55.26 12.23 -34.97
CA ARG A 731 54.30 12.60 -33.91
C ARG A 731 53.20 13.55 -34.37
N VAL A 732 53.44 14.26 -35.47
CA VAL A 732 52.50 15.20 -36.10
C VAL A 732 52.09 14.78 -37.51
N SER A 733 52.49 13.56 -37.93
CA SER A 733 52.13 13.04 -39.25
C SER A 733 50.61 12.99 -39.40
N GLY A 734 50.09 13.52 -40.51
CA GLY A 734 48.64 13.59 -40.78
C GLY A 734 47.95 14.86 -40.26
N LEU A 735 48.61 15.69 -39.46
CA LEU A 735 48.15 17.05 -39.18
C LEU A 735 48.51 17.96 -40.37
N GLY A 736 47.49 18.59 -40.97
CA GLY A 736 47.67 19.57 -42.04
C GLY A 736 47.51 21.00 -41.53
N ASP A 737 47.82 21.99 -42.37
CA ASP A 737 47.57 23.41 -42.08
C ASP A 737 46.07 23.66 -41.86
N ILE A 738 45.73 24.16 -40.67
CA ILE A 738 44.37 24.46 -40.23
C ILE A 738 44.00 25.96 -40.31
N GLY A 739 44.90 26.80 -40.79
CA GLY A 739 44.82 28.26 -40.71
C GLY A 739 45.62 28.82 -39.54
N ARG A 740 45.72 30.15 -39.49
CA ARG A 740 46.66 30.83 -38.59
C ARG A 740 46.36 30.57 -37.11
N TYR A 741 47.40 30.51 -36.29
CA TYR A 741 47.36 30.30 -34.84
C TYR A 741 46.80 28.93 -34.45
N SER A 742 47.42 27.85 -34.91
CA SER A 742 47.07 26.52 -34.45
C SER A 742 47.34 26.38 -32.95
N ASN A 743 46.32 25.96 -32.19
CA ASN A 743 46.42 25.77 -30.73
C ASN A 743 45.87 24.39 -30.34
N PRO A 744 46.69 23.33 -30.36
CA PRO A 744 46.25 21.96 -30.14
C PRO A 744 46.00 21.63 -28.66
N SER A 745 45.02 20.76 -28.43
CA SER A 745 44.74 20.11 -27.15
C SER A 745 44.63 18.59 -27.35
N LEU A 746 45.33 17.83 -26.52
CA LEU A 746 45.36 16.37 -26.57
C LEU A 746 44.65 15.74 -25.38
N SER A 747 43.88 14.69 -25.64
CA SER A 747 43.24 13.88 -24.59
C SER A 747 43.00 12.44 -25.05
N PHE A 748 43.17 11.49 -24.14
CA PHE A 748 42.97 10.08 -24.42
C PHE A 748 41.55 9.65 -24.07
N ASN A 749 40.91 8.90 -24.98
CA ASN A 749 39.62 8.26 -24.80
C ASN A 749 38.42 9.22 -24.64
N VAL A 750 38.39 10.32 -25.41
CA VAL A 750 37.27 11.27 -25.39
C VAL A 750 35.95 10.63 -25.83
N THR A 751 35.98 9.83 -26.90
CA THR A 751 34.77 9.20 -27.47
C THR A 751 34.47 7.80 -26.93
N GLY A 752 35.26 7.30 -25.97
CA GLY A 752 35.15 5.92 -25.48
C GLY A 752 35.79 4.84 -26.37
N ASN A 753 36.49 5.24 -27.45
CA ASN A 753 37.08 4.31 -28.43
C ASN A 753 38.53 3.87 -28.12
N ASN A 754 39.07 4.21 -26.95
CA ASN A 754 40.46 3.96 -26.55
C ASN A 754 41.50 4.54 -27.52
N ASP A 755 41.25 5.72 -28.06
CA ASP A 755 42.16 6.44 -28.96
C ASP A 755 42.53 7.84 -28.43
N TRP A 756 43.61 8.42 -28.97
CA TRP A 756 43.94 9.82 -28.71
C TRP A 756 43.10 10.73 -29.60
N THR A 757 42.49 11.75 -29.00
CA THR A 757 41.79 12.83 -29.69
C THR A 757 42.62 14.11 -29.60
N LEU A 758 42.81 14.77 -30.73
CA LEU A 758 43.39 16.12 -30.83
C LEU A 758 42.30 17.09 -31.30
N ILE A 759 42.07 18.14 -30.54
CA ILE A 759 41.23 19.27 -30.94
C ILE A 759 42.08 20.52 -30.98
N THR A 760 42.06 21.24 -32.08
CA THR A 760 42.85 22.48 -32.25
C THR A 760 41.96 23.64 -32.67
N GLY A 761 42.23 24.82 -32.10
CA GLY A 761 41.61 26.08 -32.50
C GLY A 761 42.40 26.82 -33.58
N GLU A 762 41.81 27.90 -34.12
CA GLU A 762 42.41 28.80 -35.13
C GLU A 762 41.97 30.28 -34.97
N GLU A 763 42.50 31.16 -35.82
CA GLU A 763 42.29 32.62 -35.82
C GLU A 763 40.83 33.08 -35.74
N TYR A 764 39.92 32.49 -36.51
CA TYR A 764 38.50 32.83 -36.60
C TYR A 764 37.61 31.96 -35.70
N GLY A 765 38.17 31.34 -34.66
CA GLY A 765 37.40 30.67 -33.62
C GLY A 765 36.88 29.28 -33.97
N ARG A 766 37.22 28.75 -35.15
CA ARG A 766 36.84 27.38 -35.54
C ARG A 766 37.67 26.33 -34.82
N PHE A 767 37.17 25.10 -34.81
CA PHE A 767 37.84 23.94 -34.24
C PHE A 767 38.01 22.84 -35.29
N TYR A 768 39.14 22.14 -35.24
CA TYR A 768 39.40 20.95 -36.04
C TYR A 768 39.71 19.76 -35.13
N GLY A 769 39.08 18.64 -35.45
CA GLY A 769 39.20 17.39 -34.70
C GLY A 769 40.00 16.34 -35.47
N TYR A 770 40.82 15.58 -34.73
CA TYR A 770 41.61 14.46 -35.24
C TYR A 770 41.61 13.32 -34.23
N TYR A 771 41.78 12.09 -34.71
CA TYR A 771 42.13 10.94 -33.87
C TYR A 771 43.45 10.30 -34.30
N TRP A 772 44.15 9.68 -33.37
CA TRP A 772 45.39 8.96 -33.64
C TRP A 772 45.09 7.53 -34.11
N SER A 773 45.55 7.18 -35.32
CA SER A 773 45.37 5.83 -35.89
C SER A 773 46.35 4.78 -35.35
N GLY A 774 47.29 5.17 -34.49
CA GLY A 774 48.44 4.37 -34.08
C GLY A 774 49.73 4.69 -34.83
N SER A 775 49.65 5.40 -35.97
CA SER A 775 50.82 5.80 -36.77
C SER A 775 50.78 7.22 -37.33
N GLN A 776 49.58 7.80 -37.46
CA GLN A 776 49.35 9.16 -37.95
C GLN A 776 48.01 9.71 -37.41
N TRP A 777 47.88 11.02 -37.38
CA TRP A 777 46.63 11.72 -37.13
C TRP A 777 45.70 11.64 -38.33
N VAL A 778 44.43 11.32 -38.09
CA VAL A 778 43.39 11.26 -39.11
C VAL A 778 42.36 12.32 -38.78
N SER A 779 42.07 13.22 -39.74
CA SER A 779 41.04 14.25 -39.56
C SER A 779 39.67 13.60 -39.39
N ASP A 780 38.96 14.03 -38.37
CA ASP A 780 37.64 13.54 -38.01
C ASP A 780 36.83 14.68 -37.39
N SER A 781 35.97 15.29 -38.20
CA SER A 781 35.13 16.41 -37.78
C SER A 781 34.16 16.04 -36.66
N THR A 782 33.85 14.75 -36.46
CA THR A 782 32.97 14.32 -35.37
C THR A 782 33.59 14.57 -33.99
N ARG A 783 34.93 14.60 -33.89
CA ARG A 783 35.65 14.91 -32.65
C ARG A 783 35.47 16.37 -32.20
N ALA A 784 35.19 17.27 -33.13
CA ALA A 784 34.91 18.68 -32.89
C ALA A 784 33.43 19.04 -33.12
N SER A 785 32.55 18.05 -33.31
CA SER A 785 31.12 18.27 -33.54
C SER A 785 30.51 19.07 -32.38
N GLY A 786 29.70 20.07 -32.69
CA GLY A 786 29.03 20.92 -31.69
C GLY A 786 29.89 22.02 -31.08
N LEU A 787 31.20 22.05 -31.34
CA LEU A 787 32.02 23.21 -31.07
C LEU A 787 31.75 24.27 -32.14
N THR A 788 31.13 25.37 -31.72
CA THR A 788 30.83 26.51 -32.60
C THR A 788 31.96 27.54 -32.55
N ASP A 789 31.93 28.54 -33.43
CA ASP A 789 32.87 29.66 -33.38
C ASP A 789 32.77 30.37 -32.02
N VAL A 790 33.85 30.31 -31.23
CA VAL A 790 33.93 30.90 -29.88
C VAL A 790 34.61 32.27 -29.88
N GLY A 791 34.84 32.89 -31.05
CA GLY A 791 35.50 34.18 -31.19
C GLY A 791 36.96 34.08 -31.61
N TYR A 792 37.60 35.25 -31.77
CA TYR A 792 38.91 35.38 -32.39
C TYR A 792 39.98 34.61 -31.58
N ARG A 793 40.66 33.63 -32.21
CA ARG A 793 41.72 32.76 -31.65
C ARG A 793 41.24 31.82 -30.54
N SER A 794 40.53 30.78 -30.93
CA SER A 794 40.12 29.71 -30.02
C SER A 794 41.33 28.95 -29.46
N SER A 795 41.39 28.82 -28.14
CA SER A 795 42.47 28.11 -27.43
C SER A 795 41.89 27.01 -26.54
N PRO A 796 41.63 25.79 -27.09
CA PRO A 796 40.99 24.71 -26.35
C PRO A 796 41.92 24.02 -25.34
N ILE A 797 41.33 23.50 -24.27
CA ILE A 797 41.87 22.48 -23.38
C ILE A 797 40.77 21.48 -23.01
N MET A 798 41.09 20.19 -23.01
CA MET A 798 40.18 19.12 -22.60
C MET A 798 40.58 18.54 -21.25
N ALA A 799 39.59 18.19 -20.43
CA ALA A 799 39.77 17.48 -19.18
C ALA A 799 38.59 16.55 -18.88
N PHE A 800 38.89 15.39 -18.30
CA PHE A 800 37.88 14.42 -17.90
C PHE A 800 37.48 14.63 -16.45
N ASN A 801 36.17 14.56 -16.17
CA ASN A 801 35.61 14.56 -14.83
C ASN A 801 35.93 15.81 -14.00
N VAL A 802 35.83 17.00 -14.62
CA VAL A 802 35.99 18.29 -13.93
C VAL A 802 34.85 18.57 -12.96
N THR A 803 33.62 18.22 -13.37
CA THR A 803 32.37 18.41 -12.62
C THR A 803 31.96 17.21 -11.76
N ALA A 804 32.82 16.19 -11.63
CA ALA A 804 32.53 14.96 -10.88
C ALA A 804 31.33 14.13 -11.39
N ASP A 805 31.01 14.23 -12.69
CA ASP A 805 29.87 13.57 -13.36
C ASP A 805 30.30 12.54 -14.42
N ASN A 806 31.59 12.18 -14.47
CA ASN A 806 32.19 11.32 -15.50
C ASN A 806 32.03 11.84 -16.94
N SER A 807 31.93 13.15 -17.14
CA SER A 807 31.90 13.78 -18.46
C SER A 807 33.25 14.38 -18.88
N TRP A 808 33.42 14.61 -20.18
CA TRP A 808 34.53 15.44 -20.68
C TRP A 808 34.10 16.90 -20.73
N LEU A 809 34.97 17.78 -20.23
CA LEU A 809 34.87 19.22 -20.35
C LEU A 809 35.91 19.73 -21.34
N LEU A 810 35.51 20.60 -22.26
CA LEU A 810 36.39 21.41 -23.07
C LEU A 810 36.23 22.88 -22.68
N LEU A 811 37.33 23.51 -22.28
CA LEU A 811 37.41 24.95 -22.05
C LEU A 811 38.16 25.57 -23.22
N SER A 812 37.63 26.62 -23.84
CA SER A 812 38.34 27.38 -24.87
C SER A 812 38.42 28.85 -24.50
N GLY A 813 39.63 29.38 -24.41
CA GLY A 813 39.86 30.82 -24.33
C GLY A 813 39.73 31.49 -25.69
N GLU A 814 39.55 32.81 -25.70
CA GLU A 814 39.63 33.64 -26.91
C GLU A 814 40.44 34.94 -26.70
N TYR A 815 40.60 35.73 -27.76
CA TYR A 815 41.43 36.93 -27.79
C TYR A 815 41.05 38.01 -26.77
N TYR A 816 39.76 38.23 -26.49
CA TYR A 816 39.25 39.28 -25.62
C TYR A 816 39.12 38.88 -24.15
N GLY A 817 39.56 37.68 -23.74
CA GLY A 817 39.52 37.28 -22.34
C GLY A 817 38.33 36.42 -21.93
N ASN A 818 37.53 35.93 -22.88
CA ASN A 818 36.37 35.08 -22.59
C ASN A 818 36.75 33.59 -22.64
N TYR A 819 36.08 32.81 -21.81
CA TYR A 819 36.16 31.35 -21.79
C TYR A 819 34.81 30.74 -22.16
N PHE A 820 34.85 29.75 -23.05
CA PHE A 820 33.70 28.97 -23.47
C PHE A 820 33.88 27.54 -22.99
N SER A 821 32.89 27.04 -22.26
CA SER A 821 32.92 25.68 -21.72
C SER A 821 31.96 24.82 -22.52
N HIS A 822 32.36 23.59 -22.85
CA HIS A 822 31.52 22.61 -23.52
C HIS A 822 31.61 21.26 -22.82
N PHE A 823 30.49 20.53 -22.72
CA PHE A 823 30.48 19.14 -22.27
C PHE A 823 30.34 18.19 -23.45
N TRP A 824 31.03 17.05 -23.38
CA TRP A 824 30.83 15.95 -24.31
C TRP A 824 29.64 15.08 -23.87
N ILE A 825 28.62 14.96 -24.71
CA ILE A 825 27.43 14.15 -24.43
C ILE A 825 27.45 12.76 -25.10
N GLY A 826 28.63 12.30 -25.53
CA GLY A 826 28.84 10.99 -26.16
C GLY A 826 28.99 11.03 -27.68
N ASN A 827 28.40 12.01 -28.36
CA ASN A 827 28.49 12.18 -29.81
C ASN A 827 28.80 13.61 -30.29
N THR A 828 28.63 14.62 -29.43
CA THR A 828 28.84 16.03 -29.77
C THR A 828 29.21 16.82 -28.51
N TRP A 829 29.88 17.95 -28.70
CA TRP A 829 30.10 18.96 -27.68
C TRP A 829 28.88 19.87 -27.56
N VAL A 830 28.51 20.24 -26.33
CA VAL A 830 27.38 21.14 -26.04
C VAL A 830 27.88 22.29 -25.17
N LEU A 831 27.60 23.52 -25.60
CA LEU A 831 27.98 24.74 -24.87
C LEU A 831 27.29 24.79 -23.49
N VAL A 832 28.03 25.16 -22.45
CA VAL A 832 27.48 25.42 -21.12
C VAL A 832 26.73 26.77 -21.14
N CYS A 833 25.41 26.75 -20.95
CA CYS A 833 24.57 27.95 -21.02
C CYS A 833 24.68 28.87 -19.79
N GLY A 834 24.55 30.19 -20.03
CA GLY A 834 24.30 31.23 -19.03
C GLY A 834 25.47 32.20 -18.81
N ASP A 835 25.29 33.48 -19.16
CA ASP A 835 26.28 34.53 -18.88
C ASP A 835 26.34 34.91 -17.38
N TYR A 836 25.26 34.63 -16.61
CA TYR A 836 25.12 35.01 -15.19
C TYR A 836 24.15 34.08 -14.42
N VAL A 837 24.66 33.18 -13.59
CA VAL A 837 23.85 32.27 -12.74
C VAL A 837 23.95 32.69 -11.27
N SER A 838 22.84 32.72 -10.51
CA SER A 838 22.85 32.97 -9.06
C SER A 838 22.39 31.73 -8.29
N ASP A 839 23.33 31.07 -7.59
CA ASP A 839 23.02 29.92 -6.72
C ASP A 839 21.90 30.26 -5.72
N LYS A 840 21.88 31.51 -5.22
CA LYS A 840 20.90 31.94 -4.25
C LYS A 840 19.51 32.16 -4.87
N ALA A 841 19.43 32.68 -6.09
CA ALA A 841 18.16 32.82 -6.80
C ALA A 841 17.56 31.44 -7.15
N THR A 842 18.43 30.50 -7.53
CA THR A 842 18.09 29.09 -7.77
C THR A 842 17.56 28.41 -6.50
N GLU A 843 18.23 28.60 -5.35
CA GLU A 843 17.81 28.07 -4.05
C GLU A 843 16.47 28.67 -3.59
N ASP A 844 16.30 29.99 -3.72
CA ASP A 844 15.07 30.68 -3.35
C ASP A 844 13.87 30.15 -4.14
N ALA A 845 14.04 29.87 -5.45
CA ALA A 845 12.98 29.31 -6.28
C ALA A 845 12.50 27.93 -5.78
N VAL A 846 13.44 27.06 -5.38
CA VAL A 846 13.11 25.75 -4.79
C VAL A 846 12.39 25.93 -3.46
N ASN A 847 12.93 26.77 -2.57
CA ASN A 847 12.34 27.03 -1.25
C ASN A 847 10.91 27.57 -1.35
N ASP A 848 10.65 28.47 -2.30
CA ASP A 848 9.31 29.03 -2.51
C ASP A 848 8.33 28.00 -3.11
N ALA A 849 8.80 27.04 -3.91
CA ALA A 849 7.98 25.92 -4.39
C ALA A 849 7.58 24.99 -3.24
N CYS A 850 8.53 24.65 -2.36
CA CYS A 850 8.26 23.87 -1.16
C CYS A 850 7.19 24.56 -0.28
N LYS A 851 7.32 25.88 -0.11
CA LYS A 851 6.37 26.68 0.67
C LYS A 851 4.99 26.73 0.01
N ALA A 852 4.93 26.88 -1.31
CA ALA A 852 3.65 26.88 -2.03
C ALA A 852 2.86 25.59 -1.77
N TYR A 853 3.53 24.44 -1.83
CA TYR A 853 2.93 23.15 -1.50
C TYR A 853 2.54 23.05 -0.02
N ASN A 854 3.45 23.36 0.90
CA ASN A 854 3.20 23.22 2.35
C ASN A 854 2.10 24.16 2.87
N ASP A 855 2.04 25.40 2.37
CA ASP A 855 1.10 26.41 2.88
C ASP A 855 -0.30 26.28 2.27
N THR A 856 -0.38 25.86 1.00
CA THR A 856 -1.65 25.87 0.26
C THR A 856 -2.12 24.49 -0.21
N GLY A 857 -1.24 23.48 -0.20
CA GLY A 857 -1.47 22.18 -0.84
C GLY A 857 -1.34 22.20 -2.36
N ALA A 858 -0.77 23.26 -2.94
CA ALA A 858 -0.69 23.43 -4.39
C ALA A 858 0.42 22.57 -5.01
N VAL A 859 0.07 21.74 -6.00
CA VAL A 859 1.04 20.98 -6.79
C VAL A 859 1.74 21.91 -7.78
N VAL A 860 3.08 21.91 -7.81
CA VAL A 860 3.88 22.80 -8.68
C VAL A 860 4.52 22.00 -9.82
N HIS A 861 4.02 22.20 -11.04
CA HIS A 861 4.66 21.71 -12.26
C HIS A 861 5.62 22.77 -12.81
N SER A 862 6.73 22.33 -13.43
CA SER A 862 7.66 23.24 -14.08
C SER A 862 8.03 22.78 -15.49
N ILE A 863 8.10 23.76 -16.41
CA ILE A 863 8.31 23.56 -17.83
C ILE A 863 9.50 24.43 -18.26
N GLY A 864 10.58 23.77 -18.66
CA GLY A 864 11.77 24.40 -19.23
C GLY A 864 11.63 24.59 -20.74
N PHE A 865 11.74 25.84 -21.20
CA PHE A 865 11.64 26.22 -22.60
C PHE A 865 13.04 26.43 -23.20
N GLY A 866 13.27 25.94 -24.42
CA GLY A 866 14.48 26.27 -25.19
C GLY A 866 15.78 25.81 -24.49
N PRO A 867 16.74 26.71 -24.21
CA PRO A 867 18.08 26.37 -23.71
C PRO A 867 18.09 25.65 -22.36
N VAL A 868 17.01 25.74 -21.60
CA VAL A 868 16.83 24.98 -20.36
C VAL A 868 16.92 23.47 -20.60
N SER A 869 16.45 22.96 -21.76
CA SER A 869 16.42 21.51 -22.02
C SER A 869 17.81 20.89 -22.21
N TYR A 870 18.82 21.70 -22.53
CA TYR A 870 20.22 21.25 -22.72
C TYR A 870 21.19 21.94 -21.77
N CYS A 871 20.69 22.66 -20.76
CA CYS A 871 21.47 23.26 -19.68
C CYS A 871 21.29 22.45 -18.39
N PRO A 872 22.27 21.61 -17.98
CA PRO A 872 22.14 20.76 -16.80
C PRO A 872 21.84 21.50 -15.50
N SER A 873 22.41 22.70 -15.31
CA SER A 873 22.15 23.52 -14.13
C SER A 873 20.70 24.05 -14.10
N ALA A 874 20.14 24.40 -15.26
CA ALA A 874 18.77 24.89 -15.38
C ALA A 874 17.75 23.76 -15.23
N SER A 875 18.00 22.64 -15.90
CA SER A 875 17.14 21.46 -15.81
C SER A 875 17.10 20.91 -14.37
N SER A 876 18.25 20.80 -13.71
CA SER A 876 18.34 20.35 -12.32
C SER A 876 17.60 21.30 -11.35
N ASN A 877 17.62 22.61 -11.60
CA ASN A 877 16.90 23.57 -10.76
C ASN A 877 15.39 23.43 -10.90
N LEU A 878 14.87 23.40 -12.13
CA LEU A 878 13.43 23.25 -12.36
C LEU A 878 12.92 21.88 -11.90
N GLN A 879 13.71 20.82 -12.10
CA GLN A 879 13.40 19.53 -11.52
C GLN A 879 13.28 19.59 -10.00
N SER A 880 14.17 20.33 -9.33
CA SER A 880 14.10 20.53 -7.87
C SER A 880 12.89 21.37 -7.45
N VAL A 881 12.50 22.37 -8.24
CA VAL A 881 11.27 23.17 -8.05
C VAL A 881 10.04 22.27 -8.10
N ALA A 882 9.88 21.47 -9.17
CA ALA A 882 8.75 20.55 -9.31
C ALA A 882 8.74 19.48 -8.22
N THR A 883 9.89 18.87 -7.94
CA THR A 883 10.01 17.84 -6.89
C THR A 883 9.58 18.40 -5.53
N CYS A 884 10.01 19.61 -5.17
CA CYS A 884 9.63 20.18 -3.88
C CYS A 884 8.15 20.58 -3.82
N GLY A 885 7.57 20.99 -4.95
CA GLY A 885 6.15 21.26 -5.08
C GLY A 885 5.29 20.02 -5.36
N ASN A 886 5.83 18.80 -5.21
CA ASN A 886 5.17 17.53 -5.47
C ASN A 886 4.53 17.40 -6.87
N GLY A 887 5.13 18.04 -7.88
CA GLY A 887 4.69 18.01 -9.27
C GLY A 887 5.75 17.46 -10.23
N SER A 888 5.48 17.57 -11.52
CA SER A 888 6.32 17.02 -12.60
C SER A 888 7.14 18.09 -13.30
N TYR A 889 8.34 17.72 -13.74
CA TYR A 889 9.24 18.55 -14.54
C TYR A 889 9.29 18.06 -15.99
N TYR A 890 9.19 19.02 -16.92
CA TYR A 890 9.31 18.79 -18.35
C TYR A 890 10.22 19.83 -18.98
N SER A 891 10.88 19.50 -20.09
CA SER A 891 11.57 20.51 -20.90
C SER A 891 11.67 20.08 -22.35
N SER A 892 11.67 21.05 -23.27
CA SER A 892 11.92 20.79 -24.68
C SER A 892 12.39 22.04 -25.42
N THR A 893 13.15 21.82 -26.48
CA THR A 893 13.50 22.82 -27.51
C THR A 893 12.58 22.79 -28.71
N ASN A 894 11.71 21.78 -28.82
CA ASN A 894 10.76 21.62 -29.91
C ASN A 894 9.41 22.21 -29.50
N SER A 895 8.95 23.23 -30.22
CA SER A 895 7.71 23.92 -29.87
C SER A 895 6.45 23.04 -30.01
N SER A 896 6.46 22.03 -30.88
CA SER A 896 5.36 21.06 -30.98
C SER A 896 5.34 20.07 -29.81
N GLU A 897 6.51 19.70 -29.28
CA GLU A 897 6.61 18.87 -28.07
C GLU A 897 6.17 19.66 -26.84
N LEU A 898 6.52 20.96 -26.76
CA LEU A 898 6.04 21.85 -25.70
C LEU A 898 4.51 21.99 -25.71
N GLN A 899 3.88 21.99 -26.90
CA GLN A 899 2.43 21.96 -27.00
C GLN A 899 1.84 20.68 -26.40
N ALA A 900 2.44 19.52 -26.67
CA ALA A 900 2.00 18.25 -26.09
C ALA A 900 2.16 18.25 -24.56
N ILE A 901 3.30 18.72 -24.04
CA ILE A 901 3.55 18.84 -22.58
C ILE A 901 2.48 19.71 -21.91
N TYR A 902 2.15 20.86 -22.49
CA TYR A 902 1.12 21.75 -21.97
C TYR A 902 -0.25 21.08 -21.92
N LYS A 903 -0.59 20.32 -22.96
CA LYS A 903 -1.83 19.55 -23.03
C LYS A 903 -1.87 18.45 -21.98
N ASP A 904 -0.80 17.68 -21.82
CA ASP A 904 -0.71 16.60 -20.84
C ASP A 904 -0.86 17.13 -19.40
N ILE A 905 -0.21 18.25 -19.07
CA ILE A 905 -0.38 18.88 -17.75
C ILE A 905 -1.82 19.37 -17.55
N ALA A 906 -2.42 19.97 -18.59
CA ALA A 906 -3.80 20.43 -18.50
C ALA A 906 -4.79 19.27 -18.32
N GLU A 907 -4.55 18.13 -18.98
CA GLU A 907 -5.29 16.88 -18.82
C GLU A 907 -5.17 16.33 -17.41
N ASP A 908 -3.94 16.23 -16.86
CA ASP A 908 -3.69 15.78 -15.50
C ASP A 908 -4.44 16.65 -14.47
N VAL A 909 -4.38 17.97 -14.64
CA VAL A 909 -5.08 18.94 -13.77
C VAL A 909 -6.60 18.77 -13.88
N VAL A 910 -7.14 18.64 -15.09
CA VAL A 910 -8.59 18.46 -15.30
C VAL A 910 -9.06 17.13 -14.71
N ILE A 911 -8.33 16.04 -14.91
CA ILE A 911 -8.63 14.72 -14.33
C ILE A 911 -8.61 14.78 -12.81
N ALA A 912 -7.59 15.40 -12.23
CA ALA A 912 -7.49 15.58 -10.79
C ALA A 912 -8.66 16.43 -10.26
N SER A 913 -9.08 17.46 -11.00
CA SER A 913 -10.12 18.40 -10.59
C SER A 913 -11.55 17.84 -10.53
N ARG A 914 -11.78 16.59 -10.97
CA ARG A 914 -13.11 15.97 -11.05
C ARG A 914 -13.73 15.74 -9.67
N SER A 915 -15.06 15.88 -9.61
CA SER A 915 -15.91 15.55 -8.45
C SER A 915 -16.91 14.43 -8.74
N ALA A 916 -16.81 13.74 -9.88
CA ALA A 916 -17.77 12.71 -10.31
C ALA A 916 -17.08 11.49 -10.97
N GLN A 917 -17.72 10.32 -10.89
CA GLN A 917 -17.23 9.04 -11.45
C GLN A 917 -17.55 8.83 -12.95
N ILE A 918 -18.44 9.64 -13.52
CA ILE A 918 -18.91 9.53 -14.92
C ILE A 918 -17.88 10.12 -15.90
N ILE A 919 -17.78 9.52 -17.09
CA ILE A 919 -16.97 10.03 -18.21
C ILE A 919 -17.89 10.33 -19.39
N MET A 920 -17.94 11.58 -19.85
CA MET A 920 -18.76 11.97 -21.01
C MET A 920 -17.98 11.85 -22.31
N ILE A 921 -18.50 11.08 -23.26
CA ILE A 921 -17.91 10.82 -24.57
C ILE A 921 -18.54 11.76 -25.61
N GLU A 922 -17.73 12.51 -26.35
CA GLU A 922 -18.12 13.27 -27.55
C GLU A 922 -17.55 12.65 -28.83
N GLY A 923 -18.42 12.28 -29.77
CA GLY A 923 -18.02 11.73 -31.08
C GLY A 923 -18.03 10.20 -31.17
N ASN A 924 -17.43 9.66 -32.23
CA ASN A 924 -17.45 8.21 -32.52
C ASN A 924 -16.42 7.46 -31.66
N TYR A 925 -16.82 6.98 -30.49
CA TYR A 925 -16.05 6.03 -29.68
C TYR A 925 -16.13 4.61 -30.25
N THR A 926 -15.01 3.89 -30.22
CA THR A 926 -14.99 2.46 -30.57
C THR A 926 -15.01 1.64 -29.28
N PRO A 927 -15.99 0.75 -29.06
CA PRO A 927 -16.14 0.01 -27.81
C PRO A 927 -14.91 -0.82 -27.45
N SER A 928 -14.63 -0.87 -26.14
CA SER A 928 -13.71 -1.79 -25.48
C SER A 928 -14.49 -2.89 -24.75
N THR A 929 -13.80 -3.91 -24.26
CA THR A 929 -14.43 -5.02 -23.51
C THR A 929 -13.58 -5.43 -22.32
N LEU A 930 -14.17 -5.46 -21.12
CA LEU A 930 -13.65 -6.22 -19.98
C LEU A 930 -14.47 -7.50 -19.89
N TYR A 931 -13.83 -8.67 -19.93
CA TYR A 931 -14.56 -9.94 -19.96
C TYR A 931 -14.89 -10.44 -18.53
N PRO A 932 -16.09 -11.01 -18.32
CA PRO A 932 -16.59 -11.42 -17.00
C PRO A 932 -15.93 -12.69 -16.43
N ASP A 933 -14.99 -13.29 -17.15
CA ASP A 933 -14.12 -14.36 -16.66
C ASP A 933 -12.84 -13.84 -16.00
N SER A 934 -12.59 -12.52 -16.04
CA SER A 934 -11.50 -11.88 -15.29
C SER A 934 -11.73 -12.03 -13.79
N TYR A 935 -10.66 -12.28 -13.02
CA TYR A 935 -10.74 -12.42 -11.57
C TYR A 935 -9.46 -12.04 -10.82
N ILE A 936 -9.62 -11.68 -9.55
CA ILE A 936 -8.56 -11.65 -8.54
C ILE A 936 -8.75 -12.86 -7.63
N GLU A 937 -7.74 -13.70 -7.53
CA GLU A 937 -7.72 -14.88 -6.65
C GLU A 937 -6.72 -14.67 -5.53
N PHE A 938 -7.14 -14.90 -4.30
CA PHE A 938 -6.27 -14.77 -3.14
C PHE A 938 -6.43 -15.90 -2.13
N ASN A 939 -5.29 -16.36 -1.62
CA ASN A 939 -5.17 -17.30 -0.52
C ASN A 939 -4.81 -16.53 0.75
N TYR A 940 -5.52 -16.79 1.84
CA TYR A 940 -5.36 -16.07 3.10
C TYR A 940 -5.53 -17.01 4.28
N THR A 941 -4.95 -16.63 5.42
CA THR A 941 -5.18 -17.29 6.71
C THR A 941 -6.40 -16.64 7.36
N PRO A 942 -7.55 -17.36 7.46
CA PRO A 942 -8.79 -16.79 8.00
C PRO A 942 -8.66 -16.44 9.49
N ILE A 943 -9.30 -15.35 9.92
CA ILE A 943 -9.36 -14.95 11.35
C ILE A 943 -10.49 -15.65 12.12
N ILE A 944 -11.42 -16.25 11.39
CA ILE A 944 -12.54 -17.01 11.92
C ILE A 944 -12.32 -18.50 11.67
N ASN A 945 -12.97 -19.35 12.46
CA ASN A 945 -12.89 -20.80 12.26
C ASN A 945 -13.85 -21.26 11.15
N ALA A 946 -13.41 -22.29 10.42
CA ALA A 946 -14.24 -22.97 9.42
C ALA A 946 -15.53 -23.52 10.05
N PRO A 947 -16.63 -23.61 9.28
CA PRO A 947 -17.88 -24.22 9.73
C PRO A 947 -17.63 -25.64 10.28
N GLN A 948 -18.19 -25.93 11.44
CA GLN A 948 -18.17 -27.27 12.05
C GLN A 948 -19.29 -28.12 11.44
N SER A 949 -19.17 -29.45 11.50
CA SER A 949 -20.15 -30.38 10.90
C SER A 949 -21.56 -30.27 11.51
N ASN A 950 -21.71 -29.64 12.68
CA ASN A 950 -22.98 -29.42 13.37
C ASN A 950 -23.44 -27.95 13.28
N GLU A 951 -23.01 -27.22 12.26
CA GLU A 951 -23.41 -25.83 12.04
C GLU A 951 -24.06 -25.63 10.67
N ILE A 952 -25.14 -24.84 10.65
CA ILE A 952 -25.92 -24.47 9.48
C ILE A 952 -25.63 -23.01 9.14
N SER A 953 -25.29 -22.75 7.87
CA SER A 953 -25.05 -21.39 7.36
C SER A 953 -26.36 -20.71 6.93
N ILE A 954 -26.56 -19.47 7.37
CA ILE A 954 -27.71 -18.62 7.00
C ILE A 954 -27.24 -17.20 6.67
N VAL A 955 -27.89 -16.58 5.68
CA VAL A 955 -27.68 -15.19 5.28
C VAL A 955 -28.90 -14.37 5.70
N PHE A 956 -28.65 -13.24 6.36
CA PHE A 956 -29.66 -12.30 6.82
C PHE A 956 -29.44 -10.95 6.15
N GLN A 957 -30.54 -10.26 5.85
CA GLN A 957 -30.55 -8.88 5.37
C GLN A 957 -31.49 -8.06 6.26
N THR A 958 -31.02 -6.94 6.77
CA THR A 958 -31.87 -6.01 7.55
C THR A 958 -32.84 -5.27 6.65
N PRO A 959 -33.90 -4.65 7.22
CA PRO A 959 -34.60 -3.57 6.53
C PRO A 959 -33.64 -2.46 6.06
N GLN A 960 -34.07 -1.66 5.09
CA GLN A 960 -33.28 -0.54 4.57
C GLN A 960 -32.89 0.45 5.68
N LEU A 961 -31.65 0.91 5.60
CA LEU A 961 -30.99 1.80 6.53
C LEU A 961 -31.19 3.24 6.03
N ASN A 962 -32.22 3.90 6.56
CA ASN A 962 -32.70 5.18 6.03
C ASN A 962 -31.86 6.41 6.40
N ASN A 963 -30.77 6.24 7.14
CA ASN A 963 -29.93 7.34 7.64
C ASN A 963 -28.45 6.95 7.64
N CYS A 964 -27.58 7.95 7.61
CA CYS A 964 -26.12 7.76 7.64
C CYS A 964 -25.61 7.17 8.95
N ASN A 965 -26.37 7.28 10.03
CA ASN A 965 -26.09 6.63 11.29
C ASN A 965 -27.33 5.85 11.72
N THR A 966 -27.19 4.53 11.83
CA THR A 966 -28.31 3.62 12.07
C THR A 966 -27.92 2.54 13.07
N SER A 967 -28.94 1.97 13.71
CA SER A 967 -28.77 0.91 14.69
C SER A 967 -29.26 -0.40 14.08
N ILE A 968 -28.41 -1.42 14.07
CA ILE A 968 -28.73 -2.76 13.60
C ILE A 968 -28.70 -3.75 14.77
N ASN A 969 -29.59 -4.73 14.76
CA ASN A 969 -29.64 -5.76 15.79
C ASN A 969 -29.26 -7.12 15.21
N ILE A 970 -28.22 -7.74 15.76
CA ILE A 970 -27.80 -9.10 15.41
C ILE A 970 -28.36 -10.06 16.46
N TYR A 971 -29.03 -11.12 16.02
CA TYR A 971 -29.64 -12.11 16.93
C TYR A 971 -28.59 -12.72 17.87
N GLN A 972 -28.99 -12.95 19.12
CA GLN A 972 -28.11 -13.52 20.14
C GLN A 972 -27.87 -15.01 19.89
N GLY A 973 -26.67 -15.51 20.21
CA GLY A 973 -26.34 -16.93 20.08
C GLY A 973 -25.89 -17.37 18.67
N LEU A 974 -25.89 -16.46 17.70
CA LEU A 974 -25.33 -16.68 16.37
C LEU A 974 -23.80 -16.56 16.38
N ARG A 975 -23.12 -17.40 15.59
CA ARG A 975 -21.70 -17.23 15.29
C ARG A 975 -21.55 -16.54 13.94
N LEU A 976 -21.18 -15.25 13.95
CA LEU A 976 -20.95 -14.47 12.74
C LEU A 976 -19.73 -14.99 11.96
N VAL A 977 -19.85 -14.99 10.64
CA VAL A 977 -18.80 -15.42 9.70
C VAL A 977 -18.50 -14.33 8.68
N GLU A 978 -19.53 -13.66 8.15
CA GLU A 978 -19.35 -12.52 7.25
C GLU A 978 -20.37 -11.44 7.60
N ALA A 979 -20.00 -10.18 7.42
CA ALA A 979 -20.90 -9.05 7.59
C ALA A 979 -20.47 -7.94 6.63
N ARG A 980 -21.42 -7.23 6.05
CA ARG A 980 -21.18 -6.11 5.13
C ARG A 980 -22.33 -5.13 5.16
N VAL A 981 -22.01 -3.91 4.75
CA VAL A 981 -22.99 -2.87 4.50
C VAL A 981 -22.96 -2.48 3.03
N THR A 982 -24.12 -2.22 2.44
CA THR A 982 -24.22 -1.65 1.09
C THR A 982 -24.26 -0.13 1.18
N SER A 983 -23.68 0.54 0.18
CA SER A 983 -23.60 2.00 0.09
C SER A 983 -23.86 2.44 -1.35
N TYR A 984 -25.02 3.06 -1.60
CA TYR A 984 -25.24 3.74 -2.87
C TYR A 984 -24.56 5.10 -2.82
N SER A 985 -23.56 5.28 -3.65
CA SER A 985 -22.69 6.46 -3.72
C SER A 985 -22.99 7.36 -4.92
N GLY A 986 -23.77 6.88 -5.89
CA GLY A 986 -24.16 7.66 -7.06
C GLY A 986 -22.94 8.03 -7.91
N GLU A 987 -22.71 9.32 -8.10
CA GLU A 987 -21.50 9.84 -8.76
C GLU A 987 -20.32 10.09 -7.81
N HIS A 988 -20.54 9.94 -6.51
CA HIS A 988 -19.55 10.15 -5.43
C HIS A 988 -18.90 8.84 -5.01
N TRP A 989 -18.05 8.85 -3.98
CA TRP A 989 -17.42 7.65 -3.42
C TRP A 989 -17.95 7.34 -2.03
N THR A 990 -18.16 6.06 -1.73
CA THR A 990 -18.27 5.58 -0.35
C THR A 990 -16.93 5.78 0.31
N ASP A 991 -16.85 6.74 1.23
CA ASP A 991 -15.57 7.25 1.73
C ASP A 991 -15.26 6.83 3.17
N LEU A 992 -16.30 6.53 3.97
CA LEU A 992 -16.14 6.09 5.35
C LEU A 992 -17.26 5.15 5.79
N VAL A 993 -16.86 4.06 6.45
CA VAL A 993 -17.77 3.22 7.23
C VAL A 993 -17.19 3.02 8.63
N ALA A 994 -18.01 3.25 9.65
CA ALA A 994 -17.65 3.02 11.04
C ALA A 994 -18.72 2.18 11.75
N VAL A 995 -18.28 1.31 12.65
CA VAL A 995 -19.14 0.42 13.43
C VAL A 995 -18.83 0.61 14.91
N ASN A 996 -19.84 0.87 15.75
CA ASN A 996 -19.67 1.12 17.18
C ASN A 996 -18.64 2.24 17.50
N ASN A 997 -18.53 3.23 16.61
CA ASN A 997 -17.54 4.32 16.57
C ASN A 997 -16.11 3.95 16.11
N ASP A 998 -15.84 2.68 15.83
CA ASP A 998 -14.56 2.25 15.25
C ASP A 998 -14.64 2.34 13.72
N VAL A 999 -13.71 3.06 13.10
CA VAL A 999 -13.62 3.18 11.64
C VAL A 999 -13.14 1.85 11.07
N VAL A 1000 -14.00 1.19 10.28
CA VAL A 1000 -13.69 -0.10 9.63
C VAL A 1000 -13.25 0.07 8.19
N TYR A 1001 -13.62 1.20 7.57
CA TYR A 1001 -13.19 1.58 6.23
C TYR A 1001 -13.08 3.09 6.11
N ASN A 1002 -12.00 3.56 5.50
CA ASN A 1002 -11.75 4.95 5.19
C ASN A 1002 -10.95 5.05 3.88
N LEU A 1003 -11.57 5.57 2.83
CA LEU A 1003 -11.00 5.69 1.50
C LEU A 1003 -9.74 6.58 1.48
N SER A 1004 -9.70 7.60 2.35
CA SER A 1004 -8.57 8.52 2.47
C SER A 1004 -7.27 7.88 3.00
N GLU A 1005 -7.34 6.66 3.55
CA GLU A 1005 -6.14 5.89 3.91
C GLU A 1005 -5.33 5.45 2.69
N PHE A 1006 -5.95 5.38 1.51
CA PHE A 1006 -5.27 5.03 0.26
C PHE A 1006 -4.77 6.27 -0.48
N SER A 1007 -5.65 7.26 -0.72
CA SER A 1007 -5.29 8.53 -1.35
C SER A 1007 -6.31 9.62 -1.02
N SER A 1008 -5.88 10.88 -1.01
CA SER A 1008 -6.78 12.04 -0.90
C SER A 1008 -7.49 12.39 -2.22
N ASN A 1009 -7.02 11.82 -3.35
CA ASN A 1009 -7.67 11.93 -4.64
C ASN A 1009 -8.50 10.66 -4.88
N TYR A 1010 -9.83 10.76 -4.76
CA TYR A 1010 -10.71 9.60 -4.89
C TYR A 1010 -10.90 9.16 -6.36
N VAL A 1011 -10.66 10.04 -7.33
CA VAL A 1011 -10.82 9.77 -8.78
C VAL A 1011 -9.93 8.62 -9.26
N ILE A 1012 -8.74 8.49 -8.66
CA ILE A 1012 -7.79 7.41 -9.01
C ILE A 1012 -8.06 6.10 -8.25
N LEU A 1013 -8.96 6.13 -7.26
CA LEU A 1013 -9.33 4.99 -6.44
C LEU A 1013 -10.61 4.34 -6.97
N GLY A 1014 -10.89 3.12 -6.52
CA GLY A 1014 -12.19 2.48 -6.68
C GLY A 1014 -13.23 2.99 -5.68
N ASP A 1015 -14.47 2.51 -5.85
CA ASP A 1015 -15.60 2.85 -4.99
C ASP A 1015 -16.33 1.58 -4.53
N PRO A 1016 -16.30 1.26 -3.23
CA PRO A 1016 -16.97 0.07 -2.72
C PRO A 1016 -18.48 0.30 -2.60
N TYR A 1017 -19.28 -0.38 -3.44
CA TYR A 1017 -20.71 -0.54 -3.15
C TYR A 1017 -20.95 -1.38 -1.90
N THR A 1018 -20.18 -2.48 -1.74
CA THR A 1018 -20.19 -3.27 -0.50
C THR A 1018 -18.93 -3.03 0.30
N VAL A 1019 -19.09 -2.61 1.55
CA VAL A 1019 -17.99 -2.56 2.52
C VAL A 1019 -18.15 -3.70 3.51
N ASP A 1020 -17.23 -4.65 3.47
CA ASP A 1020 -17.19 -5.75 4.44
C ASP A 1020 -16.70 -5.24 5.81
N ILE A 1021 -17.37 -5.71 6.86
CA ILE A 1021 -17.14 -5.34 8.25
C ILE A 1021 -16.46 -6.53 8.96
N PRO A 1022 -15.29 -6.32 9.58
CA PRO A 1022 -14.67 -7.36 10.41
C PRO A 1022 -15.63 -7.84 11.50
N VAL A 1023 -15.90 -9.14 11.57
CA VAL A 1023 -16.85 -9.71 12.54
C VAL A 1023 -16.45 -9.45 14.00
N THR A 1024 -15.17 -9.19 14.25
CA THR A 1024 -14.64 -8.82 15.58
C THR A 1024 -15.05 -7.43 16.03
N SER A 1025 -15.48 -6.56 15.11
CA SER A 1025 -15.98 -5.21 15.41
C SER A 1025 -17.48 -5.21 15.74
N LEU A 1026 -18.16 -6.36 15.58
CA LEU A 1026 -19.59 -6.53 15.85
C LEU A 1026 -19.80 -7.27 17.16
N ILE A 1027 -20.86 -6.87 17.88
CA ILE A 1027 -21.34 -7.56 19.08
C ILE A 1027 -22.70 -8.20 18.83
N ASN A 1028 -23.01 -9.29 19.54
CA ASN A 1028 -24.37 -9.82 19.55
C ASN A 1028 -25.31 -8.80 20.21
N GLY A 1029 -26.45 -8.55 19.58
CA GLY A 1029 -27.35 -7.47 19.95
C GLY A 1029 -27.15 -6.21 19.09
N ASN A 1030 -27.31 -5.05 19.72
CA ASN A 1030 -27.40 -3.77 19.01
C ASN A 1030 -26.02 -3.20 18.67
N ASN A 1031 -25.82 -2.85 17.39
CA ASN A 1031 -24.61 -2.20 16.87
C ASN A 1031 -25.00 -0.91 16.16
N THR A 1032 -24.15 0.11 16.24
CA THR A 1032 -24.32 1.32 15.43
C THR A 1032 -23.46 1.24 14.18
N VAL A 1033 -24.01 1.59 13.03
CA VAL A 1033 -23.30 1.65 11.74
C VAL A 1033 -23.43 3.06 11.20
N THR A 1034 -22.28 3.67 10.91
CA THR A 1034 -22.18 4.96 10.25
C THR A 1034 -21.63 4.76 8.84
N ILE A 1035 -22.29 5.33 7.84
CA ILE A 1035 -21.90 5.28 6.42
C ILE A 1035 -21.81 6.72 5.92
N ARG A 1036 -20.77 7.03 5.14
CA ARG A 1036 -20.58 8.33 4.54
C ARG A 1036 -20.07 8.20 3.11
N THR A 1037 -20.49 9.13 2.27
CA THR A 1037 -19.99 9.35 0.92
C THR A 1037 -19.31 10.72 0.82
N GLY A 1038 -18.39 10.87 -0.13
CA GLY A 1038 -17.71 12.13 -0.39
C GLY A 1038 -16.87 12.12 -1.67
N ASP A 1039 -16.42 13.31 -2.08
CA ASP A 1039 -15.58 13.51 -3.28
C ASP A 1039 -14.11 13.72 -2.92
N SER A 1040 -13.85 14.00 -1.65
CA SER A 1040 -12.50 14.11 -1.09
C SER A 1040 -12.58 13.94 0.43
N PRO A 1041 -11.45 13.77 1.13
CA PRO A 1041 -11.44 13.69 2.59
C PRO A 1041 -12.06 14.91 3.30
N ALA A 1042 -12.09 16.07 2.61
CA ALA A 1042 -12.63 17.32 3.12
C ALA A 1042 -14.06 17.63 2.64
N ASN A 1043 -14.59 16.90 1.64
CA ASN A 1043 -15.90 17.14 1.05
C ASN A 1043 -16.80 15.90 1.19
N SER A 1044 -17.64 15.89 2.22
CA SER A 1044 -18.65 14.86 2.46
C SER A 1044 -19.93 15.18 1.71
N THR A 1045 -20.46 14.21 0.96
CA THR A 1045 -21.70 14.34 0.17
C THR A 1045 -22.92 13.72 0.87
N GLY A 1046 -22.71 13.03 2.00
CA GLY A 1046 -23.79 12.52 2.84
C GLY A 1046 -23.80 10.99 2.85
N CYS A 1047 -24.94 10.37 2.55
CA CYS A 1047 -25.10 8.94 2.33
C CYS A 1047 -26.47 8.66 1.69
N SER A 1048 -26.65 7.47 1.13
CA SER A 1048 -27.97 7.01 0.67
C SER A 1048 -28.89 6.60 1.82
N ALA A 1049 -30.20 6.73 1.60
CA ALA A 1049 -31.24 6.21 2.48
C ALA A 1049 -31.64 4.75 2.17
N ASN A 1050 -31.04 4.11 1.15
CA ASN A 1050 -31.41 2.76 0.70
C ASN A 1050 -30.36 1.69 1.02
N ASN A 1051 -29.39 2.04 1.87
CA ASN A 1051 -28.35 1.12 2.31
C ASN A 1051 -28.93 -0.10 3.05
N SER A 1052 -28.22 -1.22 3.07
CA SER A 1052 -28.65 -2.46 3.72
C SER A 1052 -27.49 -3.09 4.47
N PHE A 1053 -27.76 -3.71 5.62
CA PHE A 1053 -26.78 -4.53 6.31
C PHE A 1053 -27.07 -6.01 6.02
N ILE A 1054 -26.06 -6.73 5.56
CA ILE A 1054 -26.14 -8.13 5.17
C ILE A 1054 -25.09 -8.90 5.96
N TYR A 1055 -25.49 -9.99 6.60
CA TYR A 1055 -24.56 -10.81 7.37
C TYR A 1055 -24.86 -12.29 7.22
N LYS A 1056 -23.79 -13.09 7.30
CA LYS A 1056 -23.82 -14.54 7.26
C LYS A 1056 -23.43 -15.08 8.63
N ALA A 1057 -24.26 -15.96 9.18
CA ALA A 1057 -24.03 -16.57 10.47
C ALA A 1057 -24.17 -18.09 10.44
N MET A 1058 -23.52 -18.72 11.41
CA MET A 1058 -23.57 -20.15 11.66
C MET A 1058 -24.46 -20.42 12.87
N VAL A 1059 -25.36 -21.39 12.71
CA VAL A 1059 -26.34 -21.82 13.68
C VAL A 1059 -26.03 -23.25 14.10
N ASN A 1060 -25.91 -23.51 15.41
CA ASN A 1060 -25.76 -24.86 15.91
C ASN A 1060 -27.00 -25.71 15.59
N SER A 1061 -26.78 -26.87 14.99
CA SER A 1061 -27.81 -27.81 14.56
C SER A 1061 -28.00 -28.98 15.53
N SER A 1062 -27.27 -28.97 16.64
CA SER A 1062 -27.25 -30.06 17.62
C SER A 1062 -27.27 -29.53 19.04
N ILE A 1063 -28.02 -30.19 19.91
CA ILE A 1063 -27.92 -30.01 21.36
C ILE A 1063 -27.07 -31.12 21.97
N GLY A 1064 -26.25 -30.76 22.95
CA GLY A 1064 -25.48 -31.72 23.72
C GLY A 1064 -26.36 -32.67 24.53
N ARG A 1065 -25.74 -33.64 25.20
CA ARG A 1065 -26.47 -34.61 26.03
C ARG A 1065 -27.21 -33.90 27.16
N LEU A 1066 -28.54 -34.04 27.17
CA LEU A 1066 -29.41 -33.42 28.16
C LEU A 1066 -29.46 -34.22 29.46
N SER A 1067 -29.89 -33.54 30.53
CA SER A 1067 -30.13 -34.13 31.85
C SER A 1067 -31.07 -35.34 31.76
N VAL A 1068 -30.82 -36.33 32.61
CA VAL A 1068 -31.61 -37.56 32.66
C VAL A 1068 -33.01 -37.26 33.21
N VAL A 1069 -34.06 -37.77 32.55
CA VAL A 1069 -35.47 -37.62 32.95
C VAL A 1069 -36.18 -38.97 33.02
N GLU A 1070 -37.34 -39.01 33.68
CA GLU A 1070 -38.03 -40.25 34.09
C GLU A 1070 -38.76 -40.98 32.95
N GLN A 1071 -39.17 -40.27 31.89
CA GLN A 1071 -40.01 -40.80 30.80
C GLN A 1071 -39.31 -40.66 29.43
N ALA A 1072 -39.76 -41.45 28.45
CA ALA A 1072 -39.29 -41.41 27.05
C ALA A 1072 -40.39 -41.92 26.10
N GLU A 1073 -41.61 -41.44 26.27
CA GLU A 1073 -42.80 -41.81 25.50
C GLU A 1073 -42.94 -40.95 24.25
N GLY A 1074 -42.66 -39.65 24.34
CA GLY A 1074 -42.77 -38.68 23.24
C GLY A 1074 -44.14 -38.02 23.06
N CYS A 1075 -44.33 -37.29 21.96
CA CYS A 1075 -45.46 -36.39 21.77
C CYS A 1075 -45.75 -36.02 20.29
N ASN A 1076 -46.98 -35.57 20.00
CA ASN A 1076 -47.37 -34.99 18.71
C ASN A 1076 -47.12 -33.47 18.71
N TRP A 1077 -46.11 -33.01 17.99
CA TRP A 1077 -45.66 -31.62 17.94
C TRP A 1077 -46.32 -30.81 16.82
N VAL A 1078 -46.73 -29.59 17.17
CA VAL A 1078 -47.08 -28.49 16.25
C VAL A 1078 -45.99 -27.42 16.35
N ILE A 1079 -45.25 -27.18 15.28
CA ILE A 1079 -44.11 -26.24 15.24
C ILE A 1079 -44.41 -25.12 14.24
N GLU A 1080 -44.30 -23.86 14.66
CA GLU A 1080 -44.46 -22.67 13.80
C GLU A 1080 -43.09 -22.18 13.30
N PHE A 1081 -42.99 -21.85 12.01
CA PHE A 1081 -41.80 -21.26 11.41
C PHE A 1081 -41.95 -19.75 11.15
N GLU A 1082 -40.84 -19.05 10.93
CA GLU A 1082 -40.82 -17.60 10.65
C GLU A 1082 -41.61 -17.17 9.41
N ASP A 1083 -41.78 -18.05 8.43
CA ASP A 1083 -42.60 -17.78 7.24
C ASP A 1083 -44.11 -17.94 7.49
N GLY A 1084 -44.51 -18.25 8.74
CA GLY A 1084 -45.89 -18.47 9.17
C GLY A 1084 -46.44 -19.86 8.83
N THR A 1085 -45.61 -20.77 8.30
CA THR A 1085 -46.01 -22.16 8.06
C THR A 1085 -45.89 -23.02 9.33
N PHE A 1086 -46.61 -24.14 9.36
CA PHE A 1086 -46.64 -25.06 10.49
C PHE A 1086 -46.19 -26.47 10.08
N LEU A 1087 -45.38 -27.11 10.92
CA LEU A 1087 -45.07 -28.54 10.85
C LEU A 1087 -45.85 -29.30 11.92
N ASN A 1088 -46.57 -30.35 11.51
CA ASN A 1088 -47.15 -31.33 12.42
C ASN A 1088 -46.32 -32.61 12.35
N ALA A 1089 -45.70 -33.00 13.45
CA ALA A 1089 -44.76 -34.13 13.49
C ALA A 1089 -44.85 -34.89 14.82
N SER A 1090 -44.66 -36.21 14.82
CA SER A 1090 -44.61 -37.02 16.04
C SER A 1090 -43.17 -37.38 16.37
N PHE A 1091 -42.76 -37.21 17.63
CA PHE A 1091 -41.42 -37.54 18.10
C PHE A 1091 -41.52 -38.46 19.33
N PRO A 1092 -41.05 -39.72 19.27
CA PRO A 1092 -40.49 -40.40 18.09
C PRO A 1092 -41.53 -40.58 16.97
N THR A 1093 -41.09 -40.85 15.75
CA THR A 1093 -42.01 -41.02 14.59
C THR A 1093 -42.98 -42.20 14.73
N THR A 1094 -42.70 -43.11 15.67
CA THR A 1094 -43.57 -44.25 16.03
C THR A 1094 -44.59 -43.90 17.12
N TYR A 1095 -44.57 -42.68 17.66
CA TYR A 1095 -45.48 -42.27 18.72
C TYR A 1095 -46.93 -42.27 18.23
N SER A 1096 -47.80 -42.93 18.98
CA SER A 1096 -49.24 -43.04 18.70
C SER A 1096 -50.12 -42.67 19.90
N GLY A 1097 -49.54 -42.00 20.90
CA GLY A 1097 -50.23 -41.59 22.11
C GLY A 1097 -51.08 -40.32 21.92
N PRO A 1098 -51.90 -39.95 22.92
CA PRO A 1098 -52.80 -38.81 22.85
C PRO A 1098 -52.14 -37.46 23.15
N ASP A 1099 -50.92 -37.43 23.69
CA ASP A 1099 -50.26 -36.19 24.11
C ASP A 1099 -49.88 -35.32 22.91
N ASN A 1100 -50.13 -34.01 23.04
CA ASN A 1100 -49.85 -32.99 22.03
C ASN A 1100 -48.96 -31.89 22.63
N CYS A 1101 -47.94 -31.51 21.86
CA CYS A 1101 -46.92 -30.54 22.22
C CYS A 1101 -46.88 -29.43 21.18
N SER A 1102 -46.46 -28.25 21.58
CA SER A 1102 -46.46 -27.08 20.73
C SER A 1102 -45.20 -26.25 20.92
N TYR A 1103 -44.69 -25.73 19.82
CA TYR A 1103 -43.71 -24.66 19.76
C TYR A 1103 -44.21 -23.62 18.74
N THR A 1104 -45.09 -22.75 19.20
CA THR A 1104 -45.71 -21.69 18.38
C THR A 1104 -45.68 -20.36 19.11
N ASN A 1105 -45.89 -19.24 18.41
CA ASN A 1105 -45.90 -17.91 19.01
C ASN A 1105 -47.03 -17.70 20.05
N THR A 1106 -48.04 -18.56 20.01
CA THR A 1106 -49.22 -18.51 20.89
C THR A 1106 -49.16 -19.54 22.01
N SER A 1107 -48.40 -20.63 21.83
CA SER A 1107 -48.37 -21.75 22.76
C SER A 1107 -47.05 -22.51 22.67
N ILE A 1108 -46.33 -22.57 23.78
CA ILE A 1108 -45.18 -23.46 23.99
C ILE A 1108 -45.54 -24.43 25.12
N SER A 1109 -45.70 -25.72 24.81
CA SER A 1109 -46.15 -26.76 25.76
C SER A 1109 -45.50 -28.10 25.46
N TYR A 1110 -44.90 -28.73 26.48
CA TYR A 1110 -44.23 -30.04 26.40
C TYR A 1110 -44.10 -30.67 27.80
N LYS A 1111 -43.82 -31.97 27.91
CA LYS A 1111 -43.57 -32.62 29.20
C LYS A 1111 -42.10 -32.50 29.61
N ILE A 1112 -41.82 -31.85 30.74
CA ILE A 1112 -40.46 -31.64 31.25
C ILE A 1112 -39.77 -32.93 31.73
N ASN A 1113 -40.54 -33.98 32.02
CA ASN A 1113 -40.04 -35.26 32.49
C ASN A 1113 -39.91 -36.32 31.37
N ASP A 1114 -40.16 -35.96 30.10
CA ASP A 1114 -40.03 -36.84 28.94
C ASP A 1114 -38.79 -36.51 28.08
N ALA A 1115 -37.95 -37.51 27.83
CA ALA A 1115 -36.67 -37.33 27.18
C ALA A 1115 -36.79 -36.91 25.71
N TYR A 1116 -37.83 -37.35 24.99
CA TYR A 1116 -38.09 -36.90 23.62
C TYR A 1116 -38.56 -35.44 23.62
N ASP A 1117 -39.52 -35.11 24.48
CA ASP A 1117 -40.09 -33.76 24.55
C ASP A 1117 -39.06 -32.70 24.93
N VAL A 1118 -38.24 -32.99 25.95
CA VAL A 1118 -37.17 -32.09 26.39
C VAL A 1118 -36.12 -31.92 25.29
N ALA A 1119 -35.83 -32.96 24.51
CA ALA A 1119 -34.89 -32.88 23.39
C ALA A 1119 -35.43 -32.03 22.24
N VAL A 1120 -36.68 -32.25 21.82
CA VAL A 1120 -37.34 -31.43 20.79
C VAL A 1120 -37.39 -29.98 21.25
N TYR A 1121 -37.89 -29.72 22.46
CA TYR A 1121 -38.01 -28.37 22.99
C TYR A 1121 -36.67 -27.62 23.00
N ASN A 1122 -35.61 -28.23 23.54
CA ASN A 1122 -34.31 -27.58 23.61
C ASN A 1122 -33.67 -27.38 22.23
N LEU A 1123 -33.91 -28.29 21.29
CA LEU A 1123 -33.48 -28.10 19.91
C LEU A 1123 -34.24 -26.93 19.29
N LEU A 1124 -35.57 -26.91 19.30
CA LEU A 1124 -36.36 -25.82 18.71
C LEU A 1124 -36.04 -24.46 19.35
N LYS A 1125 -35.88 -24.43 20.69
CA LYS A 1125 -35.43 -23.25 21.42
C LYS A 1125 -34.06 -22.76 20.99
N SER A 1126 -33.14 -23.67 20.62
CA SER A 1126 -31.82 -23.27 20.11
C SER A 1126 -31.86 -22.68 18.70
N LEU A 1127 -32.99 -22.78 18.01
CA LEU A 1127 -33.22 -22.31 16.63
C LEU A 1127 -34.22 -21.14 16.58
N ASP A 1128 -34.73 -20.71 17.73
CA ASP A 1128 -35.62 -19.56 17.97
C ASP A 1128 -34.81 -18.46 18.67
N PHE A 1129 -34.11 -17.65 17.88
CA PHE A 1129 -33.08 -16.73 18.38
C PHE A 1129 -33.63 -15.41 18.93
N ASP A 1130 -34.86 -15.03 18.57
CA ASP A 1130 -35.54 -13.86 19.13
C ASP A 1130 -36.58 -14.24 20.20
N SER A 1131 -36.71 -15.53 20.49
CA SER A 1131 -37.61 -16.09 21.50
C SER A 1131 -39.07 -15.69 21.26
N ASN A 1132 -39.46 -15.57 19.98
CA ASN A 1132 -40.81 -15.20 19.58
C ASN A 1132 -41.76 -16.42 19.46
N GLY A 1133 -41.24 -17.63 19.71
CA GLY A 1133 -41.99 -18.89 19.61
C GLY A 1133 -42.05 -19.46 18.19
N ARG A 1134 -41.24 -18.95 17.26
CA ARG A 1134 -41.12 -19.43 15.88
C ARG A 1134 -39.71 -19.89 15.61
N VAL A 1135 -39.59 -20.94 14.82
CA VAL A 1135 -38.30 -21.51 14.44
C VAL A 1135 -37.83 -20.86 13.14
N LEU A 1136 -36.56 -20.45 13.13
CA LEU A 1136 -35.99 -19.66 12.04
C LEU A 1136 -36.01 -20.35 10.67
N PHE A 1137 -35.93 -21.69 10.63
CA PHE A 1137 -35.88 -22.46 9.39
C PHE A 1137 -36.94 -23.55 9.35
N ASN A 1138 -37.55 -23.69 8.18
CA ASN A 1138 -38.46 -24.77 7.88
C ASN A 1138 -37.73 -26.10 7.94
N LEU A 1139 -38.25 -27.01 8.75
CA LEU A 1139 -37.76 -28.37 8.91
C LEU A 1139 -38.88 -29.34 8.54
N ALA A 1140 -38.51 -30.50 8.02
CA ALA A 1140 -39.40 -31.65 7.88
C ALA A 1140 -39.19 -32.63 9.04
N THR A 1141 -40.16 -33.51 9.32
CA THR A 1141 -40.04 -34.51 10.40
C THR A 1141 -38.78 -35.37 10.26
N GLU A 1142 -38.38 -35.67 9.02
CA GLU A 1142 -37.19 -36.47 8.68
C GLU A 1142 -35.85 -35.73 8.82
N ASP A 1143 -35.88 -34.41 9.05
CA ASP A 1143 -34.68 -33.60 9.30
C ASP A 1143 -34.19 -33.75 10.75
N PHE A 1144 -35.09 -34.14 11.66
CA PHE A 1144 -34.82 -34.34 13.07
C PHE A 1144 -34.30 -35.76 13.34
N GLU A 1145 -33.16 -35.86 13.99
CA GLU A 1145 -32.67 -37.11 14.59
C GLU A 1145 -32.59 -36.95 16.10
N ILE A 1146 -33.50 -37.63 16.81
CA ILE A 1146 -33.58 -37.62 18.27
C ILE A 1146 -33.12 -38.97 18.76
N VAL A 1147 -31.93 -38.98 19.36
CA VAL A 1147 -31.36 -40.18 19.95
C VAL A 1147 -31.66 -40.14 21.44
N VAL A 1148 -32.58 -41.00 21.86
CA VAL A 1148 -32.84 -41.26 23.27
C VAL A 1148 -32.14 -42.54 23.67
N ASN A 1149 -31.20 -42.42 24.60
CA ASN A 1149 -30.60 -43.56 25.26
C ASN A 1149 -31.34 -43.79 26.57
N VAL A 1150 -32.18 -44.82 26.57
CA VAL A 1150 -32.73 -45.37 27.81
C VAL A 1150 -31.61 -46.14 28.49
N VAL A 1151 -31.12 -45.62 29.61
CA VAL A 1151 -30.05 -46.26 30.37
C VAL A 1151 -30.66 -46.91 31.60
N SER A 1152 -30.93 -48.20 31.52
CA SER A 1152 -31.24 -49.03 32.69
C SER A 1152 -30.00 -49.82 33.11
N GLY A 1153 -29.64 -49.78 34.39
CA GLY A 1153 -28.64 -50.66 34.98
C GLY A 1153 -27.15 -50.38 34.70
N ILE A 1154 -26.72 -49.13 34.45
CA ILE A 1154 -25.27 -48.80 34.39
C ILE A 1154 -24.78 -48.26 35.75
N PRO A 1155 -23.77 -48.87 36.40
CA PRO A 1155 -23.38 -48.58 37.79
C PRO A 1155 -22.82 -47.18 38.11
N TYR A 1156 -22.68 -46.28 37.12
CA TYR A 1156 -21.80 -45.11 37.22
C TYR A 1156 -22.45 -43.76 36.85
N MET A 1157 -23.78 -43.63 36.89
CA MET A 1157 -24.45 -42.41 36.40
C MET A 1157 -24.63 -41.26 37.41
N TRP A 1158 -24.51 -41.53 38.71
CA TRP A 1158 -24.66 -40.50 39.76
C TRP A 1158 -23.40 -40.46 40.63
N GLY A 1159 -23.01 -39.26 41.05
CA GLY A 1159 -21.78 -39.00 41.80
C GLY A 1159 -21.64 -39.92 43.02
N PRO A 1160 -20.41 -40.15 43.51
CA PRO A 1160 -20.25 -41.05 44.63
C PRO A 1160 -20.88 -40.50 45.92
N SER A 1161 -21.87 -41.20 46.49
CA SER A 1161 -22.27 -40.99 47.89
C SER A 1161 -21.33 -41.74 48.83
N ILE A 1162 -20.88 -41.11 49.90
CA ILE A 1162 -20.00 -41.70 50.90
C ILE A 1162 -20.87 -42.26 52.03
N ILE A 1163 -20.79 -43.57 52.23
CA ILE A 1163 -21.28 -44.23 53.43
C ILE A 1163 -20.13 -44.42 54.42
N GLU A 1164 -20.39 -44.09 55.67
CA GLU A 1164 -19.45 -44.09 56.78
C GLU A 1164 -20.00 -44.95 57.92
N VAL A 1165 -19.20 -45.91 58.38
CA VAL A 1165 -19.44 -46.68 59.60
C VAL A 1165 -18.53 -46.14 60.69
N ARG A 1166 -19.12 -45.54 61.73
CA ARG A 1166 -18.43 -45.04 62.92
C ARG A 1166 -18.59 -46.03 64.06
N VAL A 1167 -17.49 -46.45 64.66
CA VAL A 1167 -17.47 -47.36 65.81
C VAL A 1167 -16.71 -46.70 66.96
N TRP A 1168 -17.24 -46.83 68.17
CA TRP A 1168 -16.61 -46.40 69.42
C TRP A 1168 -16.88 -47.42 70.52
N GLN A 1169 -16.06 -47.44 71.57
CA GLN A 1169 -16.22 -48.35 72.70
C GLN A 1169 -16.77 -47.64 73.93
#